data_AF-A0A3M7NNX8-F1
#
_entry.id   AF-A0A3M7NNX8-F1
#
_cell.length_a   1.000
_cell.length_b   1.000
_cell.length_c   1.000
_cell.angle_alpha   90.00
_cell.angle_beta   90.00
_cell.angle_gamma   90.00
#
_symmetry.space_group_name_H-M   'P 1'
#
loop_
_entity.id
_entity.type
_entity.pdbx_description
1 polymer ?
#
loop_
_entity_poly.entity_id
_entity_poly.type
_entity_poly.pdbx_seq_one_letter_code
_entity_poly.pdbx_strand_id
1 'polypeptide(L)'
;MAEILNNRSPPPPPPVADRPLSLGSNPGSPKSSTFSAHYKVSSRSSFQPPSRNGSQRSSQSSSATRQNTVQRPAKRLKSQYPLDSAEPHVEYILVASFDIDRGPIMEHQYPGAISPDEHMLAELMLPDQTHMRQQDWTMFFLHKDNGNQEDEAAEKAARRQARRDRRAAREAAAQGAVVKAMAICTRHSFLHIYKPLLLLALEDYMKLPTPDTLELLYTALNSMDVSMMPRLSRTERHILQATDAKDMFVEKFEQMIAQRAEDVLTGRLPLPRVGSPSRSAAVPQYVVPRDTHELESKIVYNGTPIPVRVPTALSPETVGDFSLIKLIQTFGGPHQSQPQPFALHPHLTTSGAYTHPIIVLINAMLTQKRVIFLGHNRPSGEVAEAVLAACALASGGLLKGFTRHAFPYTDLTKIDELLKVPGFIAGVTNPTFAYHPEWWDLICDLPTGRIKISSSIEAAPITEGTAYFQQHHHSLLSNLQKSDHGGDATGDMLFMEDVNRSISSRHGEAIIRAKFRAYITKFTRVSAAFEETVYGASNLTVIPPTEVDKADGSTSNNTSSRTRAMSLSTLGRNVKGHGYVWPSDEAKARELAASAARIEGWRNTRSYYAFISDLANHTKAPPSPKSSATMADMLATKQYLDIYHSLSKLRTLRLSSAEAGAIYLALESYCSDYQSILELLELTPMSEAGLFHVALGLWHEDARVREAVTTLLDRIRNHPAGRLFVARIGGWANAGFARGLQEKEARVKSAHEDGTNLGFAYEMTFDKAVCESKQFQELALRGDIHIDIQPEPMPWIWRRGVEDDVSSSTWSPTTSSGATATSSASSTSSDISVTATSLPVPFDSSMGNNFTSGSCPAFFTTFVSNATFRSCSPVSLLLQNSVSFFNAERSDAVLSEILDIACASPLSVCAPLMTSLADQLMDDSHCGADFRSRQPLVLQAYNGLVAYEPIFKATCLKDGTENKNYCYADAITNTSNPAEVYPYYTALGLPLPATADPTCNTCLQQTMRIFADYAVDAAQPLSQTYISCADQLNQDCGTGFVDATIQAGSVDSGMGNKSAAMKGAAARSKEMPERFAFWIASLVVIVVVLMV
;
A
#
# COMPACT_ATOMS: atom_id res chain seq x y z
N MET A 1 -53.15 30.61 29.69
CA MET A 1 -52.55 31.26 30.87
C MET A 1 -51.17 31.79 30.48
N ALA A 2 -50.97 33.03 30.01
CA ALA A 2 -51.82 34.08 29.42
C ALA A 2 -50.83 34.96 28.58
N GLU A 3 -51.14 35.54 27.41
CA GLU A 3 -52.13 36.60 27.14
C GLU A 3 -51.96 37.84 28.05
N ILE A 4 -51.93 39.10 27.57
CA ILE A 4 -52.16 39.72 26.24
C ILE A 4 -51.41 41.07 26.21
N LEU A 5 -50.98 41.57 25.04
CA LEU A 5 -51.22 42.96 24.57
C LEU A 5 -50.71 43.20 23.13
N ASN A 6 -51.39 44.06 22.37
CA ASN A 6 -51.28 44.20 20.91
C ASN A 6 -51.87 45.56 20.46
N ASN A 7 -51.26 46.29 19.49
CA ASN A 7 -51.96 47.10 18.46
C ASN A 7 -51.03 47.93 17.50
N ARG A 8 -51.31 47.84 16.18
CA ARG A 8 -51.34 48.92 15.13
C ARG A 8 -50.06 49.47 14.44
N SER A 9 -50.30 49.91 13.19
CA SER A 9 -49.43 50.49 12.13
C SER A 9 -50.31 51.41 11.22
N PRO A 10 -49.92 51.97 10.02
CA PRO A 10 -48.65 52.34 9.33
C PRO A 10 -48.62 53.90 9.04
N PRO A 11 -48.44 54.56 7.83
CA PRO A 11 -47.71 54.28 6.56
C PRO A 11 -46.61 55.30 6.01
N PRO A 12 -46.80 56.36 5.12
CA PRO A 12 -45.80 56.77 4.08
C PRO A 12 -45.56 58.35 3.98
N PRO A 13 -45.21 59.09 2.87
CA PRO A 13 -44.82 58.78 1.45
C PRO A 13 -43.51 59.50 0.87
N PRO A 14 -43.44 60.50 -0.09
CA PRO A 14 -42.25 60.75 -0.98
C PRO A 14 -41.80 62.28 -0.98
N PRO A 15 -41.44 63.05 -2.08
CA PRO A 15 -40.92 62.85 -3.47
C PRO A 15 -39.76 63.82 -3.94
N VAL A 16 -39.49 63.95 -5.28
CA VAL A 16 -39.07 65.16 -6.10
C VAL A 16 -37.75 65.14 -6.95
N ALA A 17 -37.90 64.99 -8.29
CA ALA A 17 -37.33 65.72 -9.48
C ALA A 17 -35.79 65.92 -9.75
N ASP A 18 -35.26 66.23 -10.98
CA ASP A 18 -35.84 66.45 -12.35
C ASP A 18 -34.85 66.19 -13.57
N ARG A 19 -35.31 66.55 -14.80
CA ARG A 19 -34.93 66.31 -16.24
C ARG A 19 -33.75 67.15 -16.87
N PRO A 20 -33.42 67.18 -18.22
CA PRO A 20 -34.16 66.77 -19.47
C PRO A 20 -33.44 66.20 -20.75
N LEU A 21 -34.25 65.51 -21.63
CA LEU A 21 -34.25 65.44 -23.14
C LEU A 21 -33.01 64.98 -23.96
N SER A 22 -33.05 64.43 -25.20
CA SER A 22 -34.05 63.81 -26.13
C SER A 22 -33.26 62.99 -27.21
N LEU A 23 -33.74 62.10 -28.12
CA LEU A 23 -34.93 62.05 -28.99
C LEU A 23 -34.97 60.67 -29.74
N GLY A 24 -36.13 60.11 -30.15
CA GLY A 24 -36.21 59.29 -31.40
C GLY A 24 -36.55 57.76 -31.39
N SER A 25 -37.84 57.40 -31.23
CA SER A 25 -38.53 56.20 -31.81
C SER A 25 -38.20 54.75 -31.36
N ASN A 26 -39.19 53.85 -31.55
CA ASN A 26 -39.34 52.44 -31.10
C ASN A 26 -40.32 51.74 -32.12
N PRO A 27 -40.69 50.42 -32.07
CA PRO A 27 -40.21 49.29 -31.26
C PRO A 27 -39.92 47.99 -32.06
N GLY A 28 -39.42 46.93 -31.38
CA GLY A 28 -39.29 45.56 -31.94
C GLY A 28 -39.14 44.47 -30.86
N SER A 29 -39.95 43.42 -30.95
CA SER A 29 -40.16 42.31 -29.98
C SER A 29 -38.92 41.46 -29.61
N PRO A 30 -38.94 40.75 -28.46
CA PRO A 30 -37.73 40.25 -27.80
C PRO A 30 -37.22 38.89 -28.29
N LYS A 31 -35.94 38.61 -28.00
CA LYS A 31 -35.33 37.26 -28.01
C LYS A 31 -34.43 37.08 -26.79
N SER A 32 -34.49 35.90 -26.17
CA SER A 32 -33.61 35.48 -25.07
C SER A 32 -32.21 35.10 -25.59
N SER A 33 -31.15 35.60 -24.94
CA SER A 33 -29.76 35.25 -25.26
C SER A 33 -29.12 34.42 -24.15
N THR A 34 -29.19 33.10 -24.27
CA THR A 34 -28.39 32.16 -23.46
C THR A 34 -26.91 32.37 -23.75
N PHE A 35 -26.10 32.72 -22.74
CA PHE A 35 -24.68 33.01 -22.92
C PHE A 35 -23.80 31.78 -22.64
N SER A 36 -23.45 31.03 -23.69
CA SER A 36 -22.46 29.95 -23.61
C SER A 36 -21.03 30.50 -23.69
N ALA A 37 -20.27 30.39 -22.60
CA ALA A 37 -18.88 30.84 -22.53
C ALA A 37 -17.88 29.73 -22.92
N HIS A 38 -17.62 29.55 -24.22
CA HIS A 38 -16.53 28.68 -24.69
C HIS A 38 -15.15 29.31 -24.47
N TYR A 39 -14.35 28.76 -23.54
CA TYR A 39 -12.93 29.09 -23.45
C TYR A 39 -12.14 28.43 -24.59
N LYS A 40 -11.52 29.24 -25.46
CA LYS A 40 -10.67 28.78 -26.56
C LYS A 40 -9.20 28.68 -26.13
N VAL A 41 -8.63 27.48 -26.20
CA VAL A 41 -7.18 27.28 -26.17
C VAL A 41 -6.56 27.99 -27.39
N SER A 42 -5.59 28.88 -27.15
CA SER A 42 -4.96 29.69 -28.20
C SER A 42 -3.51 29.30 -28.43
N SER A 43 -3.25 28.54 -29.50
CA SER A 43 -1.90 28.27 -30.00
C SER A 43 -1.44 29.38 -30.94
N ARG A 44 -0.29 30.02 -30.67
CA ARG A 44 0.35 30.95 -31.61
C ARG A 44 1.86 30.72 -31.66
N SER A 45 2.30 30.03 -32.72
CA SER A 45 3.71 29.93 -33.12
C SER A 45 4.06 31.05 -34.11
N SER A 46 5.07 31.86 -33.82
CA SER A 46 5.64 32.84 -34.75
C SER A 46 7.00 32.38 -35.26
N PHE A 47 7.10 32.11 -36.56
CA PHE A 47 8.36 31.77 -37.24
C PHE A 47 9.05 33.04 -37.77
N GLN A 48 10.36 33.15 -37.58
CA GLN A 48 11.27 33.86 -38.49
C GLN A 48 12.66 33.18 -38.47
N PRO A 49 13.40 33.14 -39.59
CA PRO A 49 14.60 32.30 -39.73
C PRO A 49 15.94 33.07 -39.75
N PRO A 50 17.07 32.41 -39.44
CA PRO A 50 18.40 32.82 -39.86
C PRO A 50 18.95 32.02 -41.06
N SER A 51 20.01 32.53 -41.68
CA SER A 51 20.52 32.18 -43.01
C SER A 51 21.17 30.78 -43.16
N ARG A 52 21.21 30.32 -44.41
CA ARG A 52 22.26 29.41 -44.93
C ARG A 52 23.66 29.86 -44.50
N ASN A 53 24.51 28.90 -44.18
CA ASN A 53 25.80 28.74 -44.87
C ASN A 53 26.17 27.26 -44.87
N GLY A 54 26.97 26.80 -45.84
CA GLY A 54 27.25 25.37 -45.99
C GLY A 54 28.65 25.08 -46.50
N SER A 55 29.10 23.85 -46.28
CA SER A 55 30.26 23.27 -46.93
C SER A 55 29.92 21.83 -47.34
N GLN A 56 30.19 21.49 -48.59
CA GLN A 56 30.00 20.14 -49.11
C GLN A 56 31.28 19.32 -48.90
N ARG A 57 31.14 18.04 -48.59
CA ARG A 57 32.06 17.05 -49.13
C ARG A 57 31.34 15.73 -49.39
N SER A 58 31.50 15.24 -50.62
CA SER A 58 30.87 14.03 -51.13
C SER A 58 31.86 12.85 -51.09
N SER A 59 31.34 11.67 -50.77
CA SER A 59 32.02 10.39 -51.00
C SER A 59 30.99 9.29 -51.26
N GLN A 60 30.78 9.05 -52.57
CA GLN A 60 30.29 7.84 -53.23
C GLN A 60 29.68 6.73 -52.36
N SER A 61 28.37 6.50 -52.56
CA SER A 61 27.71 5.23 -52.23
C SER A 61 28.23 4.11 -53.12
N SER A 62 28.93 3.13 -52.55
CA SER A 62 29.17 1.82 -53.18
C SER A 62 28.16 0.79 -52.64
N SER A 63 27.37 0.21 -53.55
CA SER A 63 26.30 -0.74 -53.21
C SER A 63 26.85 -2.16 -53.02
N ALA A 64 26.88 -2.65 -51.79
CA ALA A 64 27.19 -4.04 -51.46
C ALA A 64 26.10 -4.62 -50.54
N THR A 65 25.22 -5.45 -51.11
CA THR A 65 24.09 -6.03 -50.37
C THR A 65 24.56 -7.07 -49.36
N ARG A 66 24.28 -6.84 -48.07
CA ARG A 66 24.17 -7.91 -47.06
C ARG A 66 22.88 -7.74 -46.28
N GLN A 67 21.92 -8.62 -46.53
CA GLN A 67 20.71 -8.74 -45.73
C GLN A 67 21.02 -9.52 -44.45
N ASN A 68 21.62 -8.85 -43.46
CA ASN A 68 21.61 -9.39 -42.10
C ASN A 68 20.21 -9.17 -41.50
N THR A 69 19.57 -10.26 -41.08
CA THR A 69 18.36 -10.29 -40.24
C THR A 69 18.70 -9.80 -38.84
N VAL A 70 18.91 -8.48 -38.70
CA VAL A 70 19.10 -7.84 -37.40
C VAL A 70 17.81 -7.97 -36.59
N GLN A 71 17.76 -8.98 -35.73
CA GLN A 71 16.83 -8.99 -34.59
C GLN A 71 16.94 -7.63 -33.90
N ARG A 72 15.82 -6.91 -33.76
CA ARG A 72 15.85 -5.59 -33.11
C ARG A 72 16.36 -5.78 -31.68
N PRO A 73 17.47 -5.13 -31.28
CA PRO A 73 18.00 -5.30 -29.94
C PRO A 73 16.93 -4.90 -28.91
N ALA A 74 16.81 -5.70 -27.85
CA ALA A 74 15.78 -5.52 -26.83
C ALA A 74 15.81 -4.07 -26.31
N LYS A 75 14.63 -3.44 -26.25
CA LYS A 75 14.50 -2.02 -25.93
C LYS A 75 14.99 -1.78 -24.50
N ARG A 76 16.19 -1.21 -24.37
CA ARG A 76 16.86 -0.92 -23.10
C ARG A 76 15.89 -0.34 -22.06
N LEU A 77 15.94 -0.92 -20.87
CA LEU A 77 15.13 -0.46 -19.74
C LEU A 77 15.67 0.89 -19.27
N LYS A 78 14.76 1.70 -18.70
CA LYS A 78 15.12 2.97 -18.09
C LYS A 78 14.94 2.85 -16.59
N SER A 79 15.90 3.39 -15.85
CA SER A 79 15.72 3.66 -14.43
C SER A 79 14.56 4.64 -14.22
N GLN A 80 13.86 4.49 -13.12
CA GLN A 80 12.91 5.49 -12.62
C GLN A 80 13.65 6.74 -12.09
N TYR A 81 14.87 6.56 -11.57
CA TYR A 81 15.72 7.61 -11.00
C TYR A 81 17.19 7.45 -11.46
N PRO A 82 17.56 7.89 -12.67
CA PRO A 82 18.92 7.74 -13.20
C PRO A 82 19.98 8.43 -12.33
N LEU A 83 21.23 7.90 -12.32
CA LEU A 83 22.36 8.53 -11.62
C LEU A 83 22.63 9.95 -12.13
N ASP A 84 22.57 10.15 -13.45
CA ASP A 84 22.77 11.44 -14.11
C ASP A 84 21.50 12.33 -14.07
N SER A 85 20.67 12.19 -13.03
CA SER A 85 19.51 13.06 -12.80
C SER A 85 19.98 14.48 -12.44
N ALA A 86 19.46 15.48 -13.14
CA ALA A 86 19.63 16.88 -12.76
C ALA A 86 18.71 17.30 -11.59
N GLU A 87 17.74 16.47 -11.21
CA GLU A 87 16.87 16.70 -10.06
C GLU A 87 17.40 15.92 -8.84
N PRO A 88 17.70 16.59 -7.70
CA PRO A 88 18.16 15.94 -6.48
C PRO A 88 17.02 15.21 -5.74
N HIS A 89 17.37 14.29 -4.85
CA HIS A 89 16.41 13.60 -3.97
C HIS A 89 15.81 14.53 -2.91
N VAL A 90 16.60 15.48 -2.43
CA VAL A 90 16.21 16.51 -1.46
C VAL A 90 16.68 17.86 -1.96
N GLU A 91 15.74 18.82 -2.09
CA GLU A 91 16.03 20.17 -2.58
C GLU A 91 16.46 21.12 -1.47
N TYR A 92 15.88 21.00 -0.28
CA TYR A 92 16.19 21.86 0.88
C TYR A 92 16.12 21.08 2.19
N ILE A 93 16.86 21.58 3.19
CA ILE A 93 16.75 21.19 4.59
C ILE A 93 16.52 22.46 5.40
N LEU A 94 15.52 22.43 6.28
CA LEU A 94 15.12 23.56 7.12
C LEU A 94 15.20 23.16 8.59
N VAL A 95 15.56 24.11 9.46
CA VAL A 95 15.50 23.94 10.92
C VAL A 95 14.78 25.14 11.52
N ALA A 96 13.77 24.86 12.35
CA ALA A 96 12.98 25.84 13.08
C ALA A 96 13.04 25.57 14.59
N SER A 97 12.83 26.60 15.40
CA SER A 97 12.73 26.49 16.86
C SER A 97 11.65 27.43 17.41
N PHE A 98 11.28 27.23 18.67
CA PHE A 98 10.27 28.05 19.36
C PHE A 98 10.94 29.10 20.26
N ASP A 99 10.67 30.38 20.00
CA ASP A 99 11.13 31.51 20.82
C ASP A 99 9.97 32.03 21.68
N ILE A 100 10.18 32.10 23.00
CA ILE A 100 9.14 32.46 23.99
C ILE A 100 8.47 33.82 23.70
N ASP A 101 9.21 34.79 23.18
CA ASP A 101 8.70 36.14 22.89
C ASP A 101 8.20 36.33 21.45
N ARG A 102 8.43 35.34 20.57
CA ARG A 102 8.24 35.48 19.11
C ARG A 102 7.46 34.35 18.44
N GLY A 103 7.20 33.25 19.13
CA GLY A 103 6.63 32.03 18.55
C GLY A 103 7.64 31.26 17.68
N PRO A 104 7.15 30.44 16.73
CA PRO A 104 7.98 29.70 15.79
C PRO A 104 8.89 30.59 14.93
N ILE A 105 10.17 30.24 14.84
CA ILE A 105 11.16 30.93 14.00
C ILE A 105 11.99 29.94 13.19
N MET A 106 12.32 30.31 11.96
CA MET A 106 13.32 29.59 11.16
C MET A 106 14.73 29.94 11.67
N GLU A 107 15.53 28.94 12.02
CA GLU A 107 16.93 29.13 12.45
C GLU A 107 17.90 29.00 11.28
N HIS A 108 17.82 27.90 10.53
CA HIS A 108 18.76 27.55 9.46
C HIS A 108 18.03 26.97 8.25
N GLN A 109 18.59 27.23 7.06
CA GLN A 109 18.12 26.73 5.77
C GLN A 109 19.34 26.37 4.91
N TYR A 110 19.33 25.20 4.26
CA TYR A 110 20.40 24.74 3.36
C TYR A 110 19.78 24.11 2.10
N PRO A 111 20.33 24.31 0.89
CA PRO A 111 21.52 25.10 0.55
C PRO A 111 21.25 26.61 0.44
N GLY A 112 19.99 27.03 0.55
CA GLY A 112 19.59 28.44 0.49
C GLY A 112 18.16 28.64 1.02
N ALA A 113 17.69 29.88 1.03
CA ALA A 113 16.34 30.21 1.53
C ALA A 113 15.25 29.76 0.53
N ILE A 114 14.22 29.09 1.04
CA ILE A 114 13.19 28.41 0.23
C ILE A 114 11.98 29.30 -0.14
N SER A 115 11.63 30.26 0.73
CA SER A 115 10.37 31.02 0.67
C SER A 115 10.57 32.44 1.21
N PRO A 116 9.82 33.44 0.72
CA PRO A 116 9.78 34.75 1.35
C PRO A 116 9.08 34.77 2.72
N ASP A 117 8.22 33.79 3.03
CA ASP A 117 7.58 33.66 4.33
C ASP A 117 8.18 32.48 5.13
N GLU A 118 9.20 32.83 5.91
CA GLU A 118 9.90 31.94 6.84
C GLU A 118 9.06 31.62 8.10
N HIS A 119 8.06 32.45 8.43
CA HIS A 119 7.24 32.34 9.64
C HIS A 119 6.15 31.29 9.44
N MET A 120 5.40 31.42 8.35
CA MET A 120 4.36 30.51 7.90
C MET A 120 4.86 29.06 7.72
N LEU A 121 6.15 28.89 7.40
CA LEU A 121 6.87 27.61 7.38
C LEU A 121 7.24 27.11 8.78
N ALA A 122 7.81 27.97 9.64
CA ALA A 122 8.17 27.60 11.01
C ALA A 122 6.96 27.18 11.84
N GLU A 123 5.80 27.81 11.63
CA GLU A 123 4.52 27.44 12.26
C GLU A 123 4.04 26.05 11.84
N LEU A 124 4.11 25.70 10.55
CA LEU A 124 3.79 24.33 10.09
C LEU A 124 4.81 23.28 10.55
N MET A 125 6.07 23.69 10.76
CA MET A 125 7.12 22.82 11.31
C MET A 125 6.95 22.55 12.81
N LEU A 126 6.19 23.39 13.54
CA LEU A 126 6.01 23.30 14.99
C LEU A 126 4.50 23.27 15.35
N PRO A 127 3.79 22.18 15.00
CA PRO A 127 2.33 22.08 15.13
C PRO A 127 1.79 22.24 16.56
N ASP A 128 0.48 22.52 16.65
CA ASP A 128 -0.26 22.66 17.89
C ASP A 128 -0.06 21.43 18.80
N GLN A 129 0.13 21.68 20.10
CA GLN A 129 0.37 20.67 21.14
C GLN A 129 1.71 19.91 21.04
N THR A 130 2.66 20.29 20.19
CA THR A 130 4.02 19.68 20.14
C THR A 130 4.68 19.59 21.51
N HIS A 131 4.58 20.65 22.32
CA HIS A 131 5.11 20.73 23.69
C HIS A 131 4.56 19.68 24.69
N MET A 132 3.50 18.96 24.33
CA MET A 132 2.89 17.88 25.15
C MET A 132 3.53 16.50 24.90
N ARG A 133 4.54 16.41 24.02
CA ARG A 133 5.12 15.15 23.51
C ARG A 133 6.64 15.20 23.58
N GLN A 134 7.33 14.05 23.68
CA GLN A 134 8.79 14.02 23.56
C GLN A 134 9.25 14.11 22.09
N GLN A 135 8.46 13.52 21.19
CA GLN A 135 8.68 13.52 19.75
C GLN A 135 7.34 13.68 19.02
N ASP A 136 7.34 14.33 17.86
CA ASP A 136 6.23 14.28 16.90
C ASP A 136 6.79 14.24 15.46
N TRP A 137 6.06 13.62 14.54
CA TRP A 137 6.40 13.51 13.12
C TRP A 137 5.23 14.08 12.33
N THR A 138 5.48 15.02 11.42
CA THR A 138 4.41 15.62 10.59
C THR A 138 4.85 15.77 9.14
N MET A 139 3.89 16.01 8.26
CA MET A 139 4.16 16.34 6.86
C MET A 139 3.13 17.32 6.32
N PHE A 140 3.57 18.22 5.45
CA PHE A 140 2.71 19.20 4.80
C PHE A 140 3.13 19.45 3.35
N PHE A 141 2.20 20.00 2.57
CA PHE A 141 2.36 20.18 1.13
C PHE A 141 2.61 21.65 0.81
N LEU A 142 3.76 21.95 0.20
CA LEU A 142 3.99 23.25 -0.43
C LEU A 142 3.41 23.23 -1.84
N HIS A 143 2.22 23.81 -1.95
CA HIS A 143 1.60 24.17 -3.20
C HIS A 143 2.32 25.38 -3.78
N LYS A 144 2.82 25.28 -5.01
CA LYS A 144 3.50 26.41 -5.66
C LYS A 144 2.48 27.35 -6.30
N ASP A 145 2.33 28.53 -5.72
CA ASP A 145 1.45 29.56 -6.25
C ASP A 145 1.93 30.10 -7.61
N ASN A 146 0.94 30.39 -8.48
CA ASN A 146 1.10 31.23 -9.67
C ASN A 146 0.55 32.65 -9.39
N GLY A 147 0.70 33.13 -8.16
CA GLY A 147 0.22 34.45 -7.70
C GLY A 147 1.13 35.61 -8.08
N ASN A 148 0.57 36.82 -8.15
CA ASN A 148 1.28 38.02 -8.57
C ASN A 148 2.23 38.54 -7.47
N GLN A 149 3.42 39.01 -7.88
CA GLN A 149 4.52 39.35 -6.97
C GLN A 149 4.44 40.77 -6.36
N GLU A 150 3.41 41.55 -6.67
CA GLU A 150 3.40 43.00 -6.42
C GLU A 150 2.86 43.38 -5.02
N ASP A 151 1.86 42.67 -4.49
CA ASP A 151 1.23 43.02 -3.20
C ASP A 151 2.11 42.70 -1.97
N GLU A 152 2.83 41.56 -1.98
CA GLU A 152 3.72 41.16 -0.87
C GLU A 152 4.82 42.21 -0.57
N ALA A 153 5.24 42.97 -1.58
CA ALA A 153 6.34 43.92 -1.47
C ALA A 153 6.02 45.07 -0.49
N ALA A 154 4.73 45.45 -0.41
CA ALA A 154 4.26 46.52 0.47
C ALA A 154 4.37 46.13 1.95
N GLU A 155 3.89 44.94 2.34
CA GLU A 155 3.93 44.50 3.73
C GLU A 155 5.36 44.22 4.21
N LYS A 156 6.22 43.68 3.32
CA LYS A 156 7.65 43.48 3.58
C LYS A 156 8.38 44.78 3.92
N ALA A 157 7.94 45.94 3.43
CA ALA A 157 8.49 47.24 3.82
C ALA A 157 8.11 47.61 5.26
N ALA A 158 6.83 47.46 5.64
CA ALA A 158 6.34 47.77 6.98
C ALA A 158 6.99 46.87 8.06
N ARG A 159 6.99 45.54 7.86
CA ARG A 159 7.61 44.59 8.80
C ARG A 159 9.13 44.79 8.93
N ARG A 160 9.83 45.27 7.90
CA ARG A 160 11.28 45.56 7.96
C ARG A 160 11.64 46.75 8.85
N GLN A 161 10.78 47.76 8.95
CA GLN A 161 11.03 48.90 9.82
C GLN A 161 10.95 48.48 11.30
N ALA A 162 9.88 47.78 11.69
CA ALA A 162 9.69 47.29 13.06
C ALA A 162 10.77 46.30 13.56
N ARG A 163 11.46 45.59 12.63
CA ARG A 163 12.58 44.69 12.97
C ARG A 163 13.89 45.42 13.33
N ARG A 164 14.05 46.72 13.02
CA ARG A 164 15.29 47.46 13.33
C ARG A 164 15.38 47.85 14.81
N ASP A 165 14.28 48.35 15.37
CA ASP A 165 14.29 48.97 16.70
C ASP A 165 14.38 47.96 17.85
N ARG A 166 14.09 46.67 17.59
CA ARG A 166 14.19 45.58 18.58
C ARG A 166 15.54 44.84 18.61
N ARG A 167 16.49 45.17 17.73
CA ARG A 167 17.80 44.46 17.67
C ARG A 167 18.82 44.92 18.72
N ALA A 168 18.45 45.86 19.60
CA ALA A 168 19.34 46.45 20.61
C ALA A 168 19.25 45.81 22.01
N ALA A 169 18.42 44.78 22.21
CA ALA A 169 18.18 44.17 23.52
C ALA A 169 17.97 42.65 23.44
N ARG A 170 19.07 41.88 23.40
CA ARG A 170 19.12 40.46 23.84
C ARG A 170 20.56 39.97 23.87
N GLU A 171 21.11 39.86 25.07
CA GLU A 171 22.17 38.91 25.42
C GLU A 171 21.85 38.44 26.85
N ALA A 172 22.09 37.15 27.15
CA ALA A 172 21.68 36.46 28.39
C ALA A 172 20.16 36.48 28.72
N ALA A 173 19.42 35.48 28.24
CA ALA A 173 18.13 35.05 28.81
C ALA A 173 18.15 33.52 29.00
N ALA A 174 17.61 33.03 30.11
CA ALA A 174 17.96 31.73 30.67
C ALA A 174 17.30 30.50 30.02
N GLN A 175 17.92 29.35 30.30
CA GLN A 175 17.50 27.99 29.95
C GLN A 175 16.00 27.72 30.17
N GLY A 176 15.27 27.48 29.08
CA GLY A 176 13.97 26.83 29.06
C GLY A 176 14.05 25.48 28.34
N ALA A 177 12.92 24.76 28.22
CA ALA A 177 12.84 23.56 27.38
C ALA A 177 13.05 23.93 25.90
N VAL A 178 13.96 23.25 25.20
CA VAL A 178 14.34 23.59 23.83
C VAL A 178 13.56 22.72 22.86
N VAL A 179 12.65 23.36 22.11
CA VAL A 179 11.88 22.73 21.05
C VAL A 179 12.51 23.07 19.70
N LYS A 180 12.91 22.06 18.94
CA LYS A 180 13.39 22.22 17.56
C LYS A 180 12.68 21.26 16.59
N ALA A 181 12.53 21.72 15.36
CA ALA A 181 12.01 20.96 14.24
C ALA A 181 13.05 20.92 13.11
N MET A 182 13.26 19.74 12.52
CA MET A 182 14.04 19.59 11.28
C MET A 182 13.15 19.10 10.14
N ALA A 183 13.26 19.74 8.97
CA ALA A 183 12.49 19.42 7.77
C ALA A 183 13.39 19.03 6.60
N ILE A 184 12.92 18.06 5.81
CA ILE A 184 13.39 17.78 4.45
C ILE A 184 12.34 18.24 3.44
N CYS A 185 12.76 18.93 2.38
CA CYS A 185 11.93 19.27 1.23
C CYS A 185 12.25 18.36 0.04
N THR A 186 11.26 17.62 -0.46
CA THR A 186 11.43 16.65 -1.55
C THR A 186 10.23 16.63 -2.50
N ARG A 187 10.38 15.95 -3.65
CA ARG A 187 9.28 15.58 -4.56
C ARG A 187 8.95 14.09 -4.56
N HIS A 188 9.72 13.28 -3.82
CA HIS A 188 9.48 11.84 -3.74
C HIS A 188 8.27 11.54 -2.84
N SER A 189 7.39 10.64 -3.26
CA SER A 189 6.23 10.24 -2.45
C SER A 189 6.59 9.33 -1.25
N PHE A 190 7.78 8.70 -1.24
CA PHE A 190 8.23 7.75 -0.21
C PHE A 190 8.85 8.42 1.04
N LEU A 191 8.16 9.41 1.62
CA LEU A 191 8.70 10.31 2.66
C LEU A 191 9.30 9.59 3.89
N HIS A 192 8.83 8.39 4.21
CA HIS A 192 9.13 7.70 5.47
C HIS A 192 10.54 7.10 5.51
N ILE A 193 11.20 6.88 4.35
CA ILE A 193 12.58 6.37 4.31
C ILE A 193 13.58 7.30 4.99
N TYR A 194 13.26 8.60 5.07
CA TYR A 194 14.10 9.63 5.66
C TYR A 194 13.94 9.73 7.18
N LYS A 195 12.91 9.12 7.78
CA LYS A 195 12.58 9.26 9.21
C LYS A 195 13.71 8.82 10.17
N PRO A 196 14.41 7.68 9.97
CA PRO A 196 15.51 7.28 10.85
C PRO A 196 16.73 8.22 10.76
N LEU A 197 17.01 8.72 9.56
CA LEU A 197 18.12 9.63 9.29
C LEU A 197 17.84 11.05 9.81
N LEU A 198 16.59 11.52 9.72
CA LEU A 198 16.14 12.78 10.32
C LEU A 198 16.22 12.76 11.85
N LEU A 199 15.89 11.63 12.50
CA LEU A 199 16.09 11.44 13.94
C LEU A 199 17.56 11.63 14.33
N LEU A 200 18.46 10.88 13.68
CA LEU A 200 19.89 10.90 13.96
C LEU A 200 20.52 12.28 13.73
N ALA A 201 20.21 12.92 12.59
CA ALA A 201 20.79 14.21 12.25
C ALA A 201 20.24 15.37 13.09
N LEU A 202 18.98 15.30 13.55
CA LEU A 202 18.44 16.26 14.53
C LEU A 202 19.03 16.03 15.93
N GLU A 203 19.32 14.79 16.33
CA GLU A 203 20.05 14.51 17.57
C GLU A 203 21.48 15.08 17.53
N ASP A 204 22.21 14.87 16.43
CA ASP A 204 23.56 15.44 16.23
C ASP A 204 23.53 16.97 16.13
N TYR A 205 22.53 17.56 15.46
CA TYR A 205 22.34 19.02 15.44
C TYR A 205 21.96 19.60 16.82
N MET A 206 21.25 18.85 17.67
CA MET A 206 20.97 19.27 19.05
C MET A 206 22.21 19.22 19.95
N LYS A 207 23.20 18.35 19.66
CA LYS A 207 24.52 18.34 20.31
C LYS A 207 25.39 19.50 19.82
N LEU A 208 25.40 19.73 18.51
CA LEU A 208 26.22 20.72 17.80
C LEU A 208 25.35 21.45 16.75
N PRO A 209 24.77 22.62 17.07
CA PRO A 209 23.90 23.36 16.16
C PRO A 209 24.71 24.13 15.10
N THR A 210 25.36 23.39 14.21
CA THR A 210 26.24 23.87 13.14
C THR A 210 25.61 23.69 11.75
N PRO A 211 25.82 24.64 10.80
CA PRO A 211 25.30 24.51 9.44
C PRO A 211 25.92 23.32 8.68
N ASP A 212 27.16 22.97 9.02
CA ASP A 212 27.93 21.82 8.54
C ASP A 212 27.13 20.50 8.69
N THR A 213 26.33 20.38 9.76
CA THR A 213 25.46 19.21 10.01
C THR A 213 24.34 19.10 8.98
N LEU A 214 23.81 20.23 8.49
CA LEU A 214 22.81 20.27 7.41
C LEU A 214 23.46 19.98 6.05
N GLU A 215 24.67 20.51 5.78
CA GLU A 215 25.42 20.22 4.55
C GLU A 215 25.76 18.73 4.43
N LEU A 216 26.22 18.12 5.51
CA LEU A 216 26.51 16.69 5.57
C LEU A 216 25.25 15.85 5.38
N LEU A 217 24.14 16.22 6.03
CA LEU A 217 22.84 15.57 5.84
C LEU A 217 22.35 15.70 4.38
N TYR A 218 22.41 16.88 3.78
CA TYR A 218 22.02 17.13 2.39
C TYR A 218 22.84 16.30 1.40
N THR A 219 24.15 16.24 1.62
CA THR A 219 25.08 15.45 0.81
C THR A 219 24.82 13.95 0.96
N ALA A 220 24.56 13.47 2.18
CA ALA A 220 24.20 12.09 2.44
C ALA A 220 22.91 11.70 1.70
N LEU A 221 21.82 12.45 1.90
CA LEU A 221 20.51 12.21 1.27
C LEU A 221 20.59 12.15 -0.26
N ASN A 222 21.34 13.08 -0.86
CA ASN A 222 21.52 13.15 -2.31
C ASN A 222 22.57 12.17 -2.87
N SER A 223 23.23 11.37 -2.02
CA SER A 223 24.16 10.30 -2.43
C SER A 223 23.50 8.90 -2.55
N MET A 224 22.21 8.79 -2.24
CA MET A 224 21.45 7.53 -2.24
C MET A 224 21.32 6.92 -3.65
N ASP A 225 21.88 5.72 -3.87
CA ASP A 225 21.70 5.01 -5.16
C ASP A 225 20.36 4.28 -5.23
N VAL A 226 19.34 4.91 -5.81
CA VAL A 226 18.06 4.28 -6.24
C VAL A 226 18.03 3.96 -7.74
N SER A 227 19.15 4.07 -8.44
CA SER A 227 19.19 4.05 -9.90
C SER A 227 19.00 2.66 -10.52
N MET A 228 18.98 1.60 -9.71
CA MET A 228 18.58 0.26 -10.11
C MET A 228 17.05 0.05 -10.15
N MET A 229 16.23 1.04 -9.78
CA MET A 229 14.77 0.95 -9.81
C MET A 229 14.24 0.95 -11.25
N PRO A 230 13.54 -0.11 -11.73
CA PRO A 230 12.97 -0.13 -13.07
C PRO A 230 11.78 0.82 -13.19
N ARG A 231 11.73 1.58 -14.29
CA ARG A 231 10.57 2.41 -14.62
C ARG A 231 9.39 1.56 -15.10
N LEU A 232 8.53 1.19 -14.15
CA LEU A 232 7.28 0.47 -14.40
C LEU A 232 6.22 1.34 -15.09
N SER A 233 5.32 0.70 -15.84
CA SER A 233 4.17 1.35 -16.49
C SER A 233 3.10 1.78 -15.47
N ARG A 234 1.94 2.26 -15.93
CA ARG A 234 0.78 2.47 -15.05
C ARG A 234 0.25 1.13 -14.54
N THR A 235 -0.14 0.26 -15.46
CA THR A 235 -0.69 -1.07 -15.18
C THR A 235 0.26 -1.99 -14.44
N GLU A 236 1.56 -1.97 -14.77
CA GLU A 236 2.55 -2.81 -14.07
C GLU A 236 2.63 -2.45 -12.58
N ARG A 237 2.56 -1.16 -12.24
CA ARG A 237 2.49 -0.73 -10.84
C ARG A 237 1.19 -1.16 -10.16
N HIS A 238 0.05 -1.11 -10.85
CA HIS A 238 -1.21 -1.58 -10.28
C HIS A 238 -1.22 -3.09 -10.02
N ILE A 239 -0.67 -3.89 -10.95
CA ILE A 239 -0.55 -5.35 -10.79
C ILE A 239 0.40 -5.68 -9.63
N LEU A 240 1.53 -4.97 -9.51
CA LEU A 240 2.44 -5.14 -8.37
C LEU A 240 1.79 -4.68 -7.05
N GLN A 241 1.02 -3.59 -7.05
CA GLN A 241 0.24 -3.13 -5.88
C GLN A 241 -0.94 -4.04 -5.48
N ALA A 242 -1.33 -4.98 -6.34
CA ALA A 242 -2.49 -5.86 -6.16
C ALA A 242 -2.10 -7.34 -5.97
N THR A 243 -0.82 -7.62 -5.72
CA THR A 243 -0.30 -8.97 -5.47
C THR A 243 0.69 -8.96 -4.31
N ASP A 244 0.82 -10.09 -3.62
CA ASP A 244 1.83 -10.32 -2.58
C ASP A 244 3.00 -11.16 -3.14
N ALA A 245 3.07 -11.34 -4.47
CA ALA A 245 4.05 -12.18 -5.15
C ALA A 245 5.40 -11.47 -5.33
N LYS A 246 6.36 -11.78 -4.45
CA LYS A 246 7.68 -11.12 -4.32
C LYS A 246 8.57 -11.13 -5.56
N ASP A 247 8.31 -12.02 -6.51
CA ASP A 247 9.07 -12.19 -7.76
C ASP A 247 8.38 -11.55 -8.98
N MET A 248 7.27 -10.83 -8.78
CA MET A 248 6.51 -10.16 -9.83
C MET A 248 7.37 -9.08 -10.52
N PHE A 249 7.60 -9.22 -11.84
CA PHE A 249 8.52 -8.38 -12.65
C PHE A 249 10.01 -8.45 -12.26
N VAL A 250 10.47 -9.51 -11.58
CA VAL A 250 11.89 -9.72 -11.23
C VAL A 250 12.83 -9.64 -12.44
N GLU A 251 12.33 -10.05 -13.61
CA GLU A 251 13.02 -10.08 -14.90
C GLU A 251 13.47 -8.67 -15.34
N LYS A 252 12.85 -7.62 -14.81
CA LYS A 252 13.25 -6.22 -15.08
C LYS A 252 14.46 -5.79 -14.28
N PHE A 253 14.62 -6.28 -13.05
CA PHE A 253 15.81 -6.01 -12.25
C PHE A 253 17.01 -6.75 -12.82
N GLU A 254 16.84 -8.02 -13.20
CA GLU A 254 17.83 -8.83 -13.94
C GLU A 254 18.30 -8.12 -15.22
N GLN A 255 17.37 -7.64 -16.04
CA GLN A 255 17.68 -6.89 -17.26
C GLN A 255 18.41 -5.57 -16.97
N MET A 256 18.13 -4.89 -15.86
CA MET A 256 18.88 -3.67 -15.47
C MET A 256 20.28 -3.99 -14.95
N ILE A 257 20.46 -5.09 -14.22
CA ILE A 257 21.78 -5.57 -13.76
C ILE A 257 22.65 -5.91 -14.96
N ALA A 258 22.11 -6.68 -15.92
CA ALA A 258 22.79 -7.02 -17.17
C ALA A 258 23.17 -5.78 -18.00
N GLN A 259 22.24 -4.83 -18.16
CA GLN A 259 22.50 -3.59 -18.89
C GLN A 259 23.52 -2.67 -18.20
N ARG A 260 23.60 -2.69 -16.87
CA ARG A 260 24.63 -1.95 -16.13
C ARG A 260 26.00 -2.61 -16.25
N ALA A 261 26.07 -3.95 -16.25
CA ALA A 261 27.30 -4.67 -16.58
C ALA A 261 27.79 -4.35 -18.01
N GLU A 262 26.88 -4.32 -18.99
CA GLU A 262 27.19 -3.90 -20.37
C GLU A 262 27.71 -2.46 -20.45
N ASP A 263 27.06 -1.50 -19.77
CA ASP A 263 27.51 -0.09 -19.79
C ASP A 263 28.89 0.12 -19.12
N VAL A 264 29.22 -0.67 -18.08
CA VAL A 264 30.56 -0.66 -17.46
C VAL A 264 31.59 -1.28 -18.41
N LEU A 265 31.29 -2.42 -19.03
CA LEU A 265 32.18 -3.09 -20.00
C LEU A 265 32.40 -2.25 -21.28
N THR A 266 31.40 -1.48 -21.70
CA THR A 266 31.46 -0.60 -22.88
C THR A 266 31.93 0.83 -22.56
N GLY A 267 32.31 1.12 -21.30
CA GLY A 267 32.83 2.43 -20.88
C GLY A 267 31.83 3.58 -20.98
N ARG A 268 30.53 3.30 -21.00
CA ARG A 268 29.45 4.29 -21.06
C ARG A 268 29.14 4.92 -19.71
N LEU A 269 29.44 4.23 -18.62
CA LEU A 269 29.39 4.75 -17.26
C LEU A 269 30.82 4.92 -16.71
N PRO A 270 31.12 5.96 -15.93
CA PRO A 270 32.38 6.06 -15.22
C PRO A 270 32.59 4.85 -14.29
N LEU A 271 33.83 4.33 -14.24
CA LEU A 271 34.21 3.40 -13.18
C LEU A 271 34.02 4.10 -11.81
N PRO A 272 33.50 3.39 -10.79
CA PRO A 272 33.28 3.99 -9.48
C PRO A 272 34.60 4.54 -8.93
N ARG A 273 34.58 5.78 -8.40
CA ARG A 273 35.78 6.45 -7.87
C ARG A 273 36.31 5.69 -6.65
N VAL A 274 37.36 4.89 -6.86
CA VAL A 274 38.03 4.14 -5.79
C VAL A 274 38.78 5.12 -4.88
N GLY A 275 38.35 5.20 -3.62
CA GLY A 275 39.15 5.76 -2.54
C GLY A 275 40.18 4.75 -2.05
N SER A 276 41.46 5.11 -2.13
CA SER A 276 42.64 4.35 -1.66
C SER A 276 42.99 3.04 -2.42
N PRO A 277 44.27 2.82 -2.79
CA PRO A 277 44.69 1.65 -3.56
C PRO A 277 44.98 0.45 -2.65
N SER A 278 43.95 -0.30 -2.26
CA SER A 278 44.11 -1.62 -1.62
C SER A 278 42.93 -2.55 -1.92
N ARG A 279 43.26 -3.78 -2.33
CA ARG A 279 42.36 -4.82 -2.87
C ARG A 279 41.83 -4.52 -4.28
N SER A 280 41.61 -5.60 -5.04
CA SER A 280 41.25 -5.59 -6.47
C SER A 280 39.87 -4.98 -6.71
N ALA A 281 39.75 -4.16 -7.76
CA ALA A 281 38.51 -3.49 -8.14
C ALA A 281 37.44 -4.48 -8.64
N ALA A 282 36.63 -5.00 -7.72
CA ALA A 282 35.36 -5.63 -8.06
C ALA A 282 34.37 -4.56 -8.53
N VAL A 283 33.70 -4.81 -9.66
CA VAL A 283 32.50 -4.06 -10.05
C VAL A 283 31.46 -4.23 -8.92
N PRO A 284 30.72 -3.19 -8.51
CA PRO A 284 29.65 -3.34 -7.53
C PRO A 284 28.66 -4.41 -8.01
N GLN A 285 28.63 -5.54 -7.28
CA GLN A 285 27.84 -6.70 -7.66
C GLN A 285 26.38 -6.46 -7.25
N TYR A 286 25.63 -5.81 -8.13
CA TYR A 286 24.19 -5.63 -7.98
C TYR A 286 23.50 -7.00 -7.93
N VAL A 287 22.78 -7.26 -6.85
CA VAL A 287 22.03 -8.51 -6.63
C VAL A 287 20.58 -8.27 -7.03
N VAL A 288 19.93 -9.30 -7.59
CA VAL A 288 18.48 -9.28 -7.86
C VAL A 288 17.73 -9.16 -6.51
N PRO A 289 16.81 -8.21 -6.33
CA PRO A 289 16.05 -8.08 -5.09
C PRO A 289 15.31 -9.37 -4.72
N ARG A 290 15.28 -9.71 -3.42
CA ARG A 290 14.47 -10.84 -2.89
C ARG A 290 12.96 -10.54 -2.92
N ASP A 291 12.61 -9.27 -3.07
CA ASP A 291 11.25 -8.77 -3.15
C ASP A 291 11.23 -7.59 -4.13
N THR A 292 10.37 -7.63 -5.14
CA THR A 292 10.32 -6.59 -6.19
C THR A 292 9.49 -5.36 -5.80
N HIS A 293 8.75 -5.42 -4.69
CA HIS A 293 7.96 -4.30 -4.16
C HIS A 293 8.83 -3.20 -3.53
N GLU A 294 10.02 -3.55 -3.05
CA GLU A 294 10.94 -2.65 -2.34
C GLU A 294 12.35 -2.73 -2.96
N LEU A 295 12.92 -1.60 -3.39
CA LEU A 295 14.35 -1.54 -3.71
C LEU A 295 15.14 -1.28 -2.43
N GLU A 296 15.97 -2.23 -2.01
CA GLU A 296 16.96 -2.01 -0.95
C GLU A 296 18.09 -1.11 -1.46
N SER A 297 18.36 -0.04 -0.71
CA SER A 297 19.45 0.91 -0.95
C SER A 297 20.08 1.32 0.40
N LYS A 298 21.04 2.24 0.37
CA LYS A 298 21.74 2.73 1.58
C LYS A 298 22.09 4.21 1.47
N ILE A 299 22.04 4.90 2.61
CA ILE A 299 22.46 6.28 2.77
C ILE A 299 23.63 6.30 3.76
N VAL A 300 24.74 6.95 3.42
CA VAL A 300 25.91 7.02 4.31
C VAL A 300 25.90 8.36 5.05
N TYR A 301 25.71 8.33 6.37
CA TYR A 301 25.70 9.51 7.24
C TYR A 301 26.72 9.32 8.36
N ASN A 302 27.58 10.33 8.61
CA ASN A 302 28.71 10.24 9.56
C ASN A 302 29.53 8.94 9.42
N GLY A 303 29.77 8.50 8.17
CA GLY A 303 30.47 7.25 7.83
C GLY A 303 29.66 5.96 8.02
N THR A 304 28.49 6.02 8.67
CA THR A 304 27.61 4.89 8.95
C THR A 304 26.65 4.63 7.78
N PRO A 305 26.62 3.42 7.20
CA PRO A 305 25.67 3.07 6.14
C PRO A 305 24.31 2.67 6.74
N ILE A 306 23.32 3.55 6.62
CA ILE A 306 21.93 3.31 7.02
C ILE A 306 21.21 2.63 5.85
N PRO A 307 20.68 1.40 6.01
CA PRO A 307 19.88 0.75 4.97
C PRO A 307 18.50 1.43 4.86
N VAL A 308 18.03 1.60 3.63
CA VAL A 308 16.69 2.14 3.32
C VAL A 308 16.00 1.27 2.29
N ARG A 309 14.67 1.19 2.37
CA ARG A 309 13.84 0.46 1.41
C ARG A 309 12.89 1.40 0.70
N VAL A 310 12.92 1.38 -0.63
CA VAL A 310 12.22 2.37 -1.45
C VAL A 310 11.13 1.67 -2.28
N PRO A 311 9.83 1.91 -2.00
CA PRO A 311 8.73 1.25 -2.72
C PRO A 311 8.79 1.51 -4.23
N THR A 312 8.74 0.43 -5.02
CA THR A 312 8.96 0.46 -6.47
C THR A 312 7.69 0.79 -7.27
N ALA A 313 6.53 0.48 -6.69
CA ALA A 313 5.21 0.76 -7.26
C ALA A 313 4.38 1.66 -6.34
N LEU A 314 4.62 2.98 -6.42
CA LEU A 314 3.73 3.99 -5.84
C LEU A 314 2.73 4.50 -6.88
N SER A 315 1.50 4.76 -6.43
CA SER A 315 0.44 5.42 -7.23
C SER A 315 0.48 6.94 -6.99
N PRO A 316 0.06 7.79 -7.94
CA PRO A 316 0.24 9.25 -7.84
C PRO A 316 -0.43 9.93 -6.63
N GLU A 317 -1.47 9.31 -6.04
CA GLU A 317 -2.15 9.83 -4.84
C GLU A 317 -1.74 9.09 -3.54
N THR A 318 -0.78 8.15 -3.60
CA THR A 318 -0.14 7.55 -2.42
C THR A 318 1.09 8.38 -2.07
N VAL A 319 1.00 9.17 -1.01
CA VAL A 319 2.11 9.95 -0.44
C VAL A 319 2.31 9.52 1.01
N GLY A 320 3.55 9.29 1.39
CA GLY A 320 3.91 8.70 2.68
C GLY A 320 3.61 7.21 2.75
N ASP A 321 3.70 6.68 3.96
CA ASP A 321 3.23 5.34 4.35
C ASP A 321 2.09 5.51 5.35
N PHE A 322 1.01 4.77 5.13
CA PHE A 322 -0.25 4.88 5.87
C PHE A 322 -1.06 3.60 5.63
N SER A 323 -1.85 3.19 6.62
CA SER A 323 -2.73 2.03 6.46
C SER A 323 -4.17 2.43 6.14
N LEU A 324 -4.66 1.98 4.99
CA LEU A 324 -6.09 2.00 4.67
C LEU A 324 -6.89 1.14 5.65
N ILE A 325 -6.35 0.02 6.13
CA ILE A 325 -7.03 -0.84 7.10
C ILE A 325 -7.27 -0.08 8.41
N LYS A 326 -6.26 0.64 8.92
CA LYS A 326 -6.40 1.52 10.10
C LYS A 326 -7.51 2.55 9.89
N LEU A 327 -7.53 3.25 8.76
CA LEU A 327 -8.57 4.25 8.44
C LEU A 327 -9.98 3.63 8.40
N ILE A 328 -10.13 2.49 7.74
CA ILE A 328 -11.40 1.76 7.61
C ILE A 328 -11.91 1.31 8.98
N GLN A 329 -11.03 0.77 9.83
CA GLN A 329 -11.39 0.33 11.18
C GLN A 329 -11.74 1.49 12.11
N THR A 330 -10.99 2.60 12.08
CA THR A 330 -11.24 3.80 12.90
C THR A 330 -12.66 4.33 12.74
N PHE A 331 -13.19 4.41 11.52
CA PHE A 331 -14.54 4.96 11.26
C PHE A 331 -15.62 3.89 11.06
N GLY A 332 -15.26 2.68 10.61
CA GLY A 332 -16.21 1.57 10.42
C GLY A 332 -16.58 0.88 11.72
N GLY A 333 -15.61 0.60 12.60
CA GLY A 333 -15.82 -0.15 13.85
C GLY A 333 -16.88 0.49 14.76
N PRO A 334 -16.78 1.78 15.13
CA PRO A 334 -17.77 2.46 15.97
C PRO A 334 -19.16 2.54 15.35
N HIS A 335 -19.27 2.55 14.01
CA HIS A 335 -20.56 2.55 13.32
C HIS A 335 -21.19 1.14 13.24
N GLN A 336 -20.39 0.08 13.21
CA GLN A 336 -20.87 -1.30 13.28
C GLN A 336 -21.33 -1.67 14.70
N SER A 337 -20.59 -1.26 15.73
CA SER A 337 -20.93 -1.57 17.14
C SER A 337 -22.03 -0.68 17.70
N GLN A 338 -22.11 0.58 17.27
CA GLN A 338 -23.15 1.52 17.66
C GLN A 338 -23.48 2.43 16.44
N PRO A 339 -24.39 2.00 15.54
CA PRO A 339 -24.78 2.79 14.38
C PRO A 339 -25.45 4.10 14.81
N GLN A 340 -25.16 5.16 14.08
CA GLN A 340 -25.77 6.47 14.24
C GLN A 340 -26.22 6.98 12.87
N PRO A 341 -27.44 7.55 12.74
CA PRO A 341 -27.94 8.05 11.47
C PRO A 341 -27.24 9.37 11.08
N PHE A 342 -26.80 9.46 9.84
CA PHE A 342 -26.32 10.67 9.21
C PHE A 342 -27.47 11.60 8.80
N ALA A 343 -27.21 12.91 8.81
CA ALA A 343 -28.10 13.87 8.15
C ALA A 343 -28.15 13.57 6.64
N LEU A 344 -29.36 13.46 6.09
CA LEU A 344 -29.55 13.08 4.69
C LEU A 344 -29.05 14.18 3.75
N HIS A 345 -28.08 13.86 2.90
CA HIS A 345 -27.58 14.75 1.86
C HIS A 345 -27.40 13.98 0.53
N PRO A 346 -28.02 14.42 -0.59
CA PRO A 346 -28.07 13.63 -1.84
C PRO A 346 -26.73 13.18 -2.40
N HIS A 347 -25.65 13.96 -2.22
CA HIS A 347 -24.30 13.54 -2.65
C HIS A 347 -23.67 12.49 -1.73
N LEU A 348 -23.99 12.49 -0.43
CA LEU A 348 -23.20 11.83 0.61
C LEU A 348 -23.81 10.52 1.11
N THR A 349 -25.12 10.51 1.35
CA THR A 349 -25.84 9.40 1.99
C THR A 349 -26.56 8.54 0.95
N THR A 350 -25.81 7.88 0.05
CA THR A 350 -26.37 7.10 -1.09
C THR A 350 -27.23 5.91 -0.68
N SER A 351 -26.94 5.29 0.47
CA SER A 351 -27.74 4.19 1.06
C SER A 351 -28.71 4.69 2.14
N GLY A 352 -29.03 5.99 2.17
CA GLY A 352 -29.83 6.62 3.22
C GLY A 352 -29.05 6.89 4.52
N ALA A 353 -29.76 7.10 5.62
CA ALA A 353 -29.17 7.61 6.87
C ALA A 353 -28.09 6.71 7.48
N TYR A 354 -28.08 5.41 7.18
CA TYR A 354 -27.07 4.44 7.65
C TYR A 354 -26.05 4.07 6.57
N THR A 355 -25.78 4.98 5.61
CA THR A 355 -24.67 4.84 4.65
C THR A 355 -23.35 4.67 5.42
N HIS A 356 -22.55 3.64 5.09
CA HIS A 356 -21.33 3.33 5.83
C HIS A 356 -20.34 4.52 5.82
N PRO A 357 -19.68 4.89 6.94
CA PRO A 357 -18.89 6.13 7.05
C PRO A 357 -17.80 6.29 5.98
N ILE A 358 -17.13 5.20 5.58
CA ILE A 358 -16.11 5.23 4.51
C ILE A 358 -16.71 5.57 3.14
N ILE A 359 -17.97 5.19 2.87
CA ILE A 359 -18.70 5.57 1.65
C ILE A 359 -19.09 7.05 1.71
N VAL A 360 -19.53 7.55 2.87
CA VAL A 360 -19.79 8.99 3.10
C VAL A 360 -18.53 9.82 2.85
N LEU A 361 -17.36 9.35 3.33
CA LEU A 361 -16.06 9.97 3.09
C LEU A 361 -15.68 9.97 1.60
N ILE A 362 -15.77 8.84 0.91
CA ILE A 362 -15.51 8.76 -0.54
C ILE A 362 -16.43 9.72 -1.29
N ASN A 363 -17.73 9.71 -1.00
CA ASN A 363 -18.73 10.56 -1.66
C ASN A 363 -18.44 12.06 -1.44
N ALA A 364 -17.98 12.47 -0.24
CA ALA A 364 -17.56 13.84 0.03
C ALA A 364 -16.34 14.25 -0.80
N MET A 365 -15.33 13.38 -0.90
CA MET A 365 -14.12 13.63 -1.69
C MET A 365 -14.40 13.63 -3.21
N LEU A 366 -15.22 12.69 -3.70
CA LEU A 366 -15.66 12.64 -5.10
C LEU A 366 -16.48 13.87 -5.50
N THR A 367 -17.29 14.42 -4.59
CA THR A 367 -18.05 15.65 -4.85
C THR A 367 -17.34 16.92 -4.38
N GLN A 368 -16.03 16.83 -4.11
CA GLN A 368 -15.11 17.93 -3.77
C GLN A 368 -15.65 18.84 -2.64
N LYS A 369 -16.25 18.24 -1.61
CA LYS A 369 -16.69 18.92 -0.39
C LYS A 369 -15.50 19.20 0.54
N ARG A 370 -15.70 20.10 1.51
CA ARG A 370 -14.71 20.48 2.53
C ARG A 370 -14.68 19.43 3.65
N VAL A 371 -13.62 18.63 3.69
CA VAL A 371 -13.43 17.52 4.63
C VAL A 371 -12.35 17.88 5.65
N ILE A 372 -12.65 17.76 6.95
CA ILE A 372 -11.68 17.97 8.03
C ILE A 372 -11.47 16.69 8.84
N PHE A 373 -10.22 16.31 9.06
CA PHE A 373 -9.82 15.27 10.02
C PHE A 373 -9.39 15.93 11.31
N LEU A 374 -10.13 15.71 12.39
CA LEU A 374 -9.86 16.29 13.71
C LEU A 374 -9.15 15.27 14.60
N GLY A 375 -7.90 15.54 14.93
CA GLY A 375 -7.05 14.76 15.83
C GLY A 375 -6.77 15.45 17.16
N HIS A 376 -7.80 15.87 17.90
CA HIS A 376 -7.57 16.52 19.19
C HIS A 376 -6.82 15.59 20.16
N ASN A 377 -5.72 16.09 20.74
CA ASN A 377 -4.76 15.35 21.57
C ASN A 377 -4.05 14.17 20.86
N ARG A 378 -4.16 14.03 19.54
CA ARG A 378 -3.40 13.05 18.73
C ARG A 378 -2.11 13.66 18.15
N PRO A 379 -1.06 12.84 17.92
CA PRO A 379 0.13 13.27 17.18
C PRO A 379 -0.25 13.87 15.83
N SER A 380 0.43 14.94 15.42
CA SER A 380 0.12 15.63 14.16
C SER A 380 0.28 14.71 12.94
N GLY A 381 1.24 13.78 12.99
CA GLY A 381 1.43 12.73 11.98
C GLY A 381 0.27 11.75 11.84
N GLU A 382 -0.40 11.37 12.94
CA GLU A 382 -1.56 10.46 12.86
C GLU A 382 -2.74 11.11 12.11
N VAL A 383 -2.85 12.44 12.18
CA VAL A 383 -3.84 13.20 11.42
C VAL A 383 -3.45 13.29 9.94
N ALA A 384 -2.17 13.55 9.65
CA ALA A 384 -1.65 13.59 8.28
C ALA A 384 -1.74 12.22 7.57
N GLU A 385 -1.41 11.13 8.26
CA GLU A 385 -1.61 9.76 7.78
C GLU A 385 -3.07 9.48 7.42
N ALA A 386 -4.03 9.94 8.23
CA ALA A 386 -5.46 9.76 7.96
C ALA A 386 -5.94 10.54 6.73
N VAL A 387 -5.48 11.79 6.55
CA VAL A 387 -5.76 12.61 5.35
C VAL A 387 -5.23 11.93 4.09
N LEU A 388 -4.00 11.42 4.12
CA LEU A 388 -3.35 10.80 2.97
C LEU A 388 -3.92 9.41 2.64
N ALA A 389 -4.28 8.64 3.67
CA ALA A 389 -5.06 7.42 3.51
C ALA A 389 -6.41 7.69 2.82
N ALA A 390 -7.11 8.76 3.19
CA ALA A 390 -8.35 9.15 2.54
C ALA A 390 -8.16 9.53 1.06
N CYS A 391 -7.09 10.28 0.72
CA CYS A 391 -6.74 10.62 -0.66
C CYS A 391 -6.50 9.36 -1.53
N ALA A 392 -5.74 8.39 -1.02
CA ALA A 392 -5.48 7.14 -1.74
C ALA A 392 -6.71 6.23 -1.85
N LEU A 393 -7.55 6.20 -0.80
CA LEU A 393 -8.79 5.40 -0.77
C LEU A 393 -9.82 5.93 -1.77
N ALA A 394 -10.07 7.24 -1.81
CA ALA A 394 -10.95 7.87 -2.80
C ALA A 394 -10.37 7.83 -4.23
N SER A 395 -9.05 7.78 -4.38
CA SER A 395 -8.38 7.58 -5.67
C SER A 395 -8.59 6.18 -6.25
N GLY A 396 -8.49 5.13 -5.43
CA GLY A 396 -8.38 3.73 -5.90
C GLY A 396 -7.15 3.49 -6.80
N GLY A 397 -6.18 4.42 -6.82
CA GLY A 397 -5.10 4.49 -7.81
C GLY A 397 -5.58 4.81 -9.25
N LEU A 398 -6.86 5.12 -9.46
CA LEU A 398 -7.45 5.38 -10.76
C LEU A 398 -7.70 6.88 -10.98
N LEU A 399 -8.41 7.51 -10.03
CA LEU A 399 -8.70 8.94 -10.01
C LEU A 399 -7.51 9.72 -9.42
N LYS A 400 -7.42 11.01 -9.76
CA LYS A 400 -6.27 11.89 -9.44
C LYS A 400 -6.70 13.25 -8.95
N GLY A 401 -5.77 13.95 -8.30
CA GLY A 401 -5.90 15.36 -7.92
C GLY A 401 -6.47 15.60 -6.54
N PHE A 402 -6.58 14.57 -5.69
CA PHE A 402 -6.97 14.74 -4.28
C PHE A 402 -5.82 15.39 -3.49
N THR A 403 -4.60 14.91 -3.72
CA THR A 403 -3.35 15.51 -3.20
C THR A 403 -3.20 17.00 -3.54
N ARG A 404 -3.76 17.47 -4.67
CA ARG A 404 -3.74 18.88 -5.13
C ARG A 404 -4.67 19.83 -4.37
N HIS A 405 -5.41 19.34 -3.38
CA HIS A 405 -6.21 20.12 -2.45
C HIS A 405 -6.24 19.47 -1.05
N ALA A 406 -5.20 18.68 -0.75
CA ALA A 406 -5.01 18.07 0.55
C ALA A 406 -4.01 18.90 1.37
N PHE A 407 -4.33 19.13 2.63
CA PHE A 407 -3.51 19.82 3.61
C PHE A 407 -3.31 18.85 4.78
N PRO A 408 -2.33 17.92 4.71
CA PRO A 408 -2.24 16.81 5.66
C PRO A 408 -2.12 17.27 7.11
N TYR A 409 -1.49 18.42 7.33
CA TYR A 409 -1.67 19.23 8.52
C TYR A 409 -1.90 20.71 8.14
N THR A 410 -2.79 21.39 8.87
CA THR A 410 -2.97 22.84 8.86
C THR A 410 -3.43 23.33 10.24
N ASP A 411 -3.14 24.60 10.53
CA ASP A 411 -3.47 25.28 11.79
C ASP A 411 -4.63 26.30 11.61
N LEU A 412 -4.98 27.01 12.69
CA LEU A 412 -6.07 28.00 12.67
C LEU A 412 -5.73 29.30 11.93
N THR A 413 -4.46 29.72 11.83
CA THR A 413 -4.10 31.02 11.21
C THR A 413 -4.46 31.07 9.73
N LYS A 414 -4.54 29.90 9.08
CA LYS A 414 -4.76 29.74 7.65
C LYS A 414 -6.22 29.47 7.28
N ILE A 415 -7.16 29.59 8.22
CA ILE A 415 -8.60 29.35 7.97
C ILE A 415 -9.13 30.21 6.82
N ASP A 416 -8.78 31.49 6.78
CA ASP A 416 -9.19 32.41 5.72
C ASP A 416 -8.59 32.07 4.36
N GLU A 417 -7.49 31.32 4.32
CA GLU A 417 -6.87 30.84 3.07
C GLU A 417 -7.47 29.52 2.62
N LEU A 418 -7.67 28.60 3.57
CA LEU A 418 -8.30 27.31 3.37
C LEU A 418 -9.74 27.47 2.83
N LEU A 419 -10.48 28.47 3.32
CA LEU A 419 -11.83 28.80 2.85
C LEU A 419 -11.88 29.47 1.47
N LYS A 420 -10.76 29.95 0.91
CA LYS A 420 -10.67 30.36 -0.51
C LYS A 420 -10.66 29.13 -1.45
N VAL A 421 -10.33 27.94 -0.93
CA VAL A 421 -10.34 26.69 -1.70
C VAL A 421 -11.78 26.13 -1.72
N PRO A 422 -12.40 25.93 -2.90
CA PRO A 422 -13.83 25.54 -2.98
C PRO A 422 -14.13 24.14 -2.43
N GLY A 423 -13.09 23.33 -2.21
CA GLY A 423 -13.15 22.03 -1.56
C GLY A 423 -11.73 21.58 -1.22
N PHE A 424 -11.53 21.11 0.00
CA PHE A 424 -10.23 20.76 0.56
C PHE A 424 -10.34 19.53 1.46
N ILE A 425 -9.21 18.83 1.68
CA ILE A 425 -9.10 17.74 2.65
C ILE A 425 -8.02 18.13 3.66
N ALA A 426 -8.40 18.53 4.87
CA ALA A 426 -7.48 19.14 5.84
C ALA A 426 -7.35 18.32 7.13
N GLY A 427 -6.14 18.21 7.68
CA GLY A 427 -5.87 17.63 9.00
C GLY A 427 -5.61 18.71 10.05
N VAL A 428 -6.31 18.65 11.19
CA VAL A 428 -6.22 19.65 12.27
C VAL A 428 -6.21 18.98 13.65
N THR A 429 -5.47 19.53 14.61
CA THR A 429 -5.46 19.08 16.02
C THR A 429 -6.29 19.98 16.95
N ASN A 430 -6.64 21.19 16.49
CA ASN A 430 -7.33 22.19 17.28
C ASN A 430 -8.86 21.93 17.33
N PRO A 431 -9.48 21.81 18.52
CA PRO A 431 -10.88 21.43 18.64
C PRO A 431 -11.86 22.53 18.17
N THR A 432 -11.39 23.77 18.00
CA THR A 432 -12.21 24.92 17.56
C THR A 432 -12.99 24.62 16.28
N PHE A 433 -12.39 23.90 15.33
CA PHE A 433 -13.04 23.49 14.08
C PHE A 433 -14.36 22.73 14.31
N ALA A 434 -14.51 21.94 15.38
CA ALA A 434 -15.74 21.19 15.66
C ALA A 434 -16.94 22.08 16.04
N TYR A 435 -16.69 23.32 16.49
CA TYR A 435 -17.73 24.27 16.90
C TYR A 435 -18.18 25.22 15.77
N HIS A 436 -17.45 25.24 14.64
CA HIS A 436 -17.72 26.09 13.48
C HIS A 436 -18.16 25.24 12.26
N PRO A 437 -19.43 24.78 12.22
CA PRO A 437 -19.96 23.97 11.12
C PRO A 437 -19.98 24.72 9.77
N GLU A 438 -19.86 26.04 9.76
CA GLU A 438 -19.72 26.84 8.54
C GLU A 438 -18.37 26.64 7.83
N TRP A 439 -17.33 26.15 8.51
CA TRP A 439 -15.99 25.97 7.92
C TRP A 439 -15.83 24.67 7.11
N TRP A 440 -16.67 23.66 7.34
CA TRP A 440 -16.56 22.33 6.74
C TRP A 440 -17.92 21.75 6.36
N ASP A 441 -17.90 20.77 5.46
CA ASP A 441 -19.10 20.02 5.04
C ASP A 441 -19.14 18.63 5.69
N LEU A 442 -17.97 18.04 5.92
CA LEU A 442 -17.77 16.76 6.62
C LEU A 442 -16.62 16.88 7.64
N ILE A 443 -16.83 16.43 8.87
CA ILE A 443 -15.76 16.30 9.88
C ILE A 443 -15.59 14.83 10.31
N CYS A 444 -14.34 14.39 10.38
CA CYS A 444 -13.90 13.05 10.70
C CYS A 444 -13.10 13.11 12.01
N ASP A 445 -13.76 12.81 13.12
CA ASP A 445 -13.22 12.87 14.49
C ASP A 445 -12.43 11.58 14.78
N LEU A 446 -11.09 11.68 14.77
CA LEU A 446 -10.18 10.55 14.96
C LEU A 446 -10.20 10.00 16.40
N PRO A 447 -10.22 10.82 17.47
CA PRO A 447 -10.40 10.35 18.84
C PRO A 447 -11.68 9.52 19.07
N THR A 448 -12.82 9.91 18.50
CA THR A 448 -14.10 9.18 18.71
C THR A 448 -14.43 8.16 17.61
N GLY A 449 -13.70 8.18 16.48
CA GLY A 449 -13.98 7.36 15.31
C GLY A 449 -15.33 7.66 14.65
N ARG A 450 -15.82 8.90 14.79
CA ARG A 450 -17.12 9.35 14.26
C ARG A 450 -16.95 10.34 13.11
N ILE A 451 -17.73 10.12 12.05
CA ILE A 451 -17.90 11.10 10.98
C ILE A 451 -19.21 11.86 11.22
N LYS A 452 -19.23 13.17 10.99
CA LYS A 452 -20.43 14.02 11.10
C LYS A 452 -20.54 14.89 9.84
N ILE A 453 -21.76 15.04 9.32
CA ILE A 453 -22.10 15.98 8.24
C ILE A 453 -22.49 17.32 8.87
N SER A 454 -22.07 18.43 8.28
CA SER A 454 -22.35 19.77 8.80
C SER A 454 -23.84 20.11 8.74
N SER A 455 -24.35 20.81 9.76
CA SER A 455 -25.67 21.45 9.73
C SER A 455 -25.77 22.60 8.72
N SER A 456 -24.61 23.14 8.32
CA SER A 456 -24.46 24.27 7.40
C SER A 456 -24.04 23.83 5.99
N ILE A 457 -24.11 22.53 5.68
CA ILE A 457 -23.75 22.00 4.36
C ILE A 457 -24.70 22.55 3.27
N GLU A 458 -24.12 23.07 2.19
CA GLU A 458 -24.91 23.51 1.04
C GLU A 458 -25.63 22.31 0.39
N ALA A 459 -26.96 22.43 0.27
CA ALA A 459 -27.82 21.43 -0.36
C ALA A 459 -27.45 21.20 -1.83
N ALA A 460 -27.48 19.94 -2.26
CA ALA A 460 -27.24 19.57 -3.65
C ALA A 460 -28.22 20.31 -4.61
N PRO A 461 -27.70 21.04 -5.63
CA PRO A 461 -28.56 21.68 -6.62
C PRO A 461 -29.26 20.62 -7.48
N ILE A 462 -30.49 20.92 -7.93
CA ILE A 462 -31.21 20.04 -8.86
C ILE A 462 -30.59 20.18 -10.25
N THR A 463 -29.81 19.18 -10.65
CA THR A 463 -29.20 19.10 -11.98
C THR A 463 -30.10 18.38 -12.98
N GLU A 464 -29.81 18.55 -14.27
CA GLU A 464 -30.53 17.91 -15.37
C GLU A 464 -30.64 16.38 -15.23
N GLY A 465 -29.57 15.69 -14.83
CA GLY A 465 -29.61 14.25 -14.59
C GLY A 465 -30.43 13.85 -13.37
N THR A 466 -30.43 14.64 -12.28
CA THR A 466 -31.34 14.36 -11.15
C THR A 466 -32.81 14.59 -11.52
N ALA A 467 -33.10 15.62 -12.31
CA ALA A 467 -34.44 15.91 -12.82
C ALA A 467 -34.93 14.83 -13.80
N TYR A 468 -34.06 14.32 -14.68
CA TYR A 468 -34.36 13.23 -15.62
C TYR A 468 -34.91 12.00 -14.89
N PHE A 469 -34.19 11.50 -13.86
CA PHE A 469 -34.66 10.34 -13.10
C PHE A 469 -35.90 10.64 -12.25
N GLN A 470 -36.04 11.86 -11.71
CA GLN A 470 -37.27 12.28 -11.00
C GLN A 470 -38.52 12.27 -11.89
N GLN A 471 -38.39 12.62 -13.18
CA GLN A 471 -39.49 12.66 -14.12
C GLN A 471 -39.77 11.30 -14.76
N HIS A 472 -38.75 10.63 -15.32
CA HIS A 472 -38.92 9.36 -16.04
C HIS A 472 -39.07 8.14 -15.11
N HIS A 473 -38.55 8.20 -13.88
CA HIS A 473 -38.49 7.05 -12.96
C HIS A 473 -39.12 7.34 -11.58
N HIS A 474 -40.14 8.21 -11.53
CA HIS A 474 -40.85 8.60 -10.30
C HIS A 474 -41.33 7.40 -9.44
N SER A 475 -41.85 6.34 -10.06
CA SER A 475 -42.27 5.12 -9.35
C SER A 475 -41.10 4.37 -8.69
N LEU A 476 -39.94 4.34 -9.34
CA LEU A 476 -38.73 3.70 -8.79
C LEU A 476 -38.15 4.51 -7.62
N LEU A 477 -38.06 5.83 -7.77
CA LEU A 477 -37.57 6.72 -6.71
C LEU A 477 -38.50 6.74 -5.49
N SER A 478 -39.82 6.76 -5.69
CA SER A 478 -40.77 6.71 -4.57
C SER A 478 -40.79 5.35 -3.85
N ASN A 479 -40.35 4.26 -4.50
CA ASN A 479 -40.13 2.97 -3.83
C ASN A 479 -38.80 2.94 -3.06
N LEU A 480 -37.72 3.50 -3.63
CA LEU A 480 -36.43 3.70 -2.93
C LEU A 480 -36.56 4.58 -1.67
N GLN A 481 -37.51 5.52 -1.65
CA GLN A 481 -37.81 6.38 -0.50
C GLN A 481 -38.78 5.77 0.52
N LYS A 482 -39.48 4.67 0.18
CA LYS A 482 -40.45 3.99 1.07
C LYS A 482 -39.89 2.76 1.78
N SER A 483 -38.75 2.24 1.33
CA SER A 483 -38.06 1.13 2.00
C SER A 483 -37.29 1.63 3.22
N ASP A 484 -37.95 1.65 4.39
CA ASP A 484 -37.34 1.93 5.70
C ASP A 484 -36.29 0.87 6.11
N HIS A 485 -36.18 -0.21 5.32
CA HIS A 485 -35.00 -1.05 5.22
C HIS A 485 -34.43 -0.88 3.80
N GLY A 486 -33.43 -0.01 3.67
CA GLY A 486 -32.91 0.45 2.37
C GLY A 486 -32.34 -0.69 1.52
N GLY A 487 -32.88 -0.87 0.32
CA GLY A 487 -32.27 -1.78 -0.66
C GLY A 487 -30.95 -1.19 -1.18
N ASP A 488 -29.89 -2.01 -1.24
CA ASP A 488 -28.55 -1.59 -1.68
C ASP A 488 -28.48 -1.37 -3.21
N ALA A 489 -29.15 -0.34 -3.69
CA ALA A 489 -29.29 -0.01 -5.12
C ALA A 489 -27.95 0.41 -5.77
N THR A 490 -26.96 0.79 -4.97
CA THR A 490 -25.61 1.16 -5.39
C THR A 490 -24.58 0.03 -5.20
N GLY A 491 -24.89 -0.99 -4.41
CA GLY A 491 -23.94 -2.03 -4.00
C GLY A 491 -22.89 -1.53 -2.99
N ASP A 492 -23.12 -0.37 -2.37
CA ASP A 492 -22.16 0.27 -1.47
C ASP A 492 -22.07 -0.49 -0.13
N MET A 493 -23.16 -1.12 0.33
CA MET A 493 -23.18 -1.89 1.58
C MET A 493 -22.55 -3.28 1.40
N LEU A 494 -22.91 -4.00 0.33
CA LEU A 494 -22.31 -5.29 -0.01
C LEU A 494 -20.80 -5.18 -0.25
N PHE A 495 -20.34 -4.10 -0.90
CA PHE A 495 -18.92 -3.80 -1.05
C PHE A 495 -18.21 -3.63 0.31
N MET A 496 -18.79 -2.84 1.22
CA MET A 496 -18.18 -2.66 2.54
C MET A 496 -18.23 -3.93 3.38
N GLU A 497 -19.23 -4.80 3.23
CA GLU A 497 -19.25 -6.10 3.90
C GLU A 497 -18.09 -6.99 3.44
N ASP A 498 -17.84 -7.07 2.13
CA ASP A 498 -16.69 -7.80 1.54
C ASP A 498 -15.34 -7.23 2.01
N VAL A 499 -15.20 -5.91 2.08
CA VAL A 499 -13.99 -5.26 2.63
C VAL A 499 -13.79 -5.62 4.10
N ASN A 500 -14.83 -5.51 4.95
CA ASN A 500 -14.74 -5.87 6.38
C ASN A 500 -14.44 -7.36 6.56
N ARG A 501 -15.08 -8.24 5.76
CA ARG A 501 -14.79 -9.68 5.74
C ARG A 501 -13.34 -9.96 5.36
N SER A 502 -12.81 -9.26 4.37
CA SER A 502 -11.41 -9.39 3.93
C SER A 502 -10.42 -8.99 5.02
N ILE A 503 -10.69 -7.90 5.74
CA ILE A 503 -9.91 -7.44 6.90
C ILE A 503 -9.98 -8.45 8.05
N SER A 504 -11.17 -8.97 8.39
CA SER A 504 -11.37 -9.98 9.43
C SER A 504 -10.62 -11.28 9.11
N SER A 505 -10.57 -11.68 7.84
CA SER A 505 -9.75 -12.80 7.35
C SER A 505 -8.26 -12.47 7.18
N ARG A 506 -7.78 -11.34 7.74
CA ARG A 506 -6.36 -10.91 7.78
C ARG A 506 -5.68 -10.77 6.40
N HIS A 507 -6.43 -10.41 5.35
CA HIS A 507 -5.82 -10.13 4.04
C HIS A 507 -4.92 -8.88 4.09
N GLY A 508 -3.80 -8.93 3.35
CA GLY A 508 -2.87 -7.81 3.24
C GLY A 508 -3.46 -6.58 2.56
N GLU A 509 -2.87 -5.41 2.81
CA GLU A 509 -3.42 -4.15 2.34
C GLU A 509 -3.42 -4.00 0.80
N ALA A 510 -2.55 -4.73 0.09
CA ALA A 510 -2.58 -4.86 -1.37
C ALA A 510 -3.97 -5.30 -1.88
N ILE A 511 -4.60 -6.27 -1.19
CA ILE A 511 -5.93 -6.80 -1.53
C ILE A 511 -7.04 -5.79 -1.24
N ILE A 512 -6.91 -5.03 -0.14
CA ILE A 512 -7.85 -3.95 0.18
C ILE A 512 -7.74 -2.82 -0.85
N ARG A 513 -6.52 -2.41 -1.23
CA ARG A 513 -6.25 -1.44 -2.30
C ARG A 513 -6.81 -1.91 -3.66
N ALA A 514 -6.72 -3.21 -3.97
CA ALA A 514 -7.35 -3.80 -5.15
C ALA A 514 -8.90 -3.73 -5.11
N LYS A 515 -9.54 -3.98 -3.97
CA LYS A 515 -10.99 -3.87 -3.80
C LYS A 515 -11.49 -2.42 -3.96
N PHE A 516 -10.83 -1.44 -3.35
CA PHE A 516 -11.18 -0.01 -3.60
C PHE A 516 -10.89 0.42 -5.04
N ARG A 517 -9.84 -0.12 -5.69
CA ARG A 517 -9.61 0.07 -7.13
C ARG A 517 -10.78 -0.46 -7.96
N ALA A 518 -11.29 -1.65 -7.67
CA ALA A 518 -12.44 -2.24 -8.37
C ALA A 518 -13.71 -1.40 -8.16
N TYR A 519 -13.98 -0.93 -6.95
CA TYR A 519 -15.11 -0.04 -6.63
C TYR A 519 -15.05 1.30 -7.39
N ILE A 520 -13.90 1.99 -7.40
CA ILE A 520 -13.74 3.24 -8.16
C ILE A 520 -13.78 2.99 -9.68
N THR A 521 -13.31 1.83 -10.14
CA THR A 521 -13.45 1.42 -11.56
C THR A 521 -14.92 1.21 -11.93
N LYS A 522 -15.71 0.52 -11.09
CA LYS A 522 -17.17 0.42 -11.23
C LYS A 522 -17.80 1.81 -11.29
N PHE A 523 -17.50 2.70 -10.34
CA PHE A 523 -18.06 4.05 -10.28
C PHE A 523 -17.83 4.85 -11.57
N THR A 524 -16.60 4.85 -12.13
CA THR A 524 -16.34 5.57 -13.38
C THR A 524 -17.08 4.97 -14.59
N ARG A 525 -17.22 3.64 -14.67
CA ARG A 525 -18.00 2.97 -15.74
C ARG A 525 -19.51 3.14 -15.60
N VAL A 526 -20.05 3.18 -14.39
CA VAL A 526 -21.46 3.53 -14.10
C VAL A 526 -21.71 5.01 -14.44
N SER A 527 -20.76 5.90 -14.13
CA SER A 527 -20.83 7.33 -14.50
C SER A 527 -20.84 7.56 -16.01
N ALA A 528 -20.08 6.78 -16.78
CA ALA A 528 -20.12 6.84 -18.24
C ALA A 528 -21.51 6.49 -18.80
N ALA A 529 -22.09 5.39 -18.30
CA ALA A 529 -23.44 4.98 -18.69
C ALA A 529 -24.54 5.95 -18.22
N PHE A 530 -24.35 6.65 -17.10
CA PHE A 530 -25.21 7.75 -16.66
C PHE A 530 -25.15 8.91 -17.68
N GLU A 531 -23.96 9.33 -18.08
CA GLU A 531 -23.80 10.38 -19.08
C GLU A 531 -24.41 10.00 -20.45
N GLU A 532 -24.19 8.77 -20.92
CA GLU A 532 -24.79 8.25 -22.14
C GLU A 532 -26.33 8.17 -22.06
N THR A 533 -26.90 7.93 -20.86
CA THR A 533 -28.35 7.85 -20.65
C THR A 533 -29.03 9.22 -20.54
N VAL A 534 -28.37 10.20 -19.89
CA VAL A 534 -28.93 11.54 -19.65
C VAL A 534 -28.59 12.53 -20.76
N TYR A 535 -27.33 12.54 -21.21
CA TYR A 535 -26.78 13.52 -22.16
C TYR A 535 -26.54 12.94 -23.57
N GLY A 536 -26.81 11.65 -23.78
CA GLY A 536 -26.64 10.96 -25.06
C GLY A 536 -25.20 10.63 -25.46
N ALA A 537 -24.20 11.07 -24.69
CA ALA A 537 -22.79 10.76 -24.88
C ALA A 537 -22.01 10.97 -23.57
N SER A 538 -20.87 10.29 -23.43
CA SER A 538 -19.93 10.48 -22.31
C SER A 538 -18.53 10.81 -22.81
N ASN A 539 -17.75 11.52 -21.99
CA ASN A 539 -16.31 11.70 -22.19
C ASN A 539 -15.46 10.66 -21.42
N LEU A 540 -16.11 9.77 -20.66
CA LEU A 540 -15.49 8.72 -19.84
C LEU A 540 -15.30 7.40 -20.58
N THR A 541 -15.92 7.26 -21.76
CA THR A 541 -15.82 6.09 -22.65
C THR A 541 -15.12 6.50 -23.95
N VAL A 542 -13.90 5.99 -24.18
CA VAL A 542 -13.24 6.14 -25.49
C VAL A 542 -13.57 4.93 -26.35
N ILE A 543 -14.59 5.12 -27.17
CA ILE A 543 -14.99 4.26 -28.29
C ILE A 543 -14.31 4.82 -29.55
N PRO A 544 -13.73 4.01 -30.45
CA PRO A 544 -13.17 4.52 -31.69
C PRO A 544 -14.30 5.02 -32.62
N PRO A 545 -14.07 6.05 -33.45
CA PRO A 545 -15.08 6.55 -34.40
C PRO A 545 -15.62 5.53 -35.42
N THR A 546 -14.99 4.36 -35.53
CA THR A 546 -15.43 3.24 -36.38
C THR A 546 -16.54 2.39 -35.76
N GLU A 547 -16.76 2.45 -34.44
CA GLU A 547 -17.74 1.61 -33.73
C GLU A 547 -18.90 2.42 -33.10
N VAL A 548 -18.88 3.75 -33.22
CA VAL A 548 -20.06 4.58 -32.95
C VAL A 548 -21.16 4.20 -33.95
N ASP A 549 -22.26 3.63 -33.44
CA ASP A 549 -23.34 3.13 -34.28
C ASP A 549 -23.96 4.27 -35.12
N LYS A 550 -23.82 4.14 -36.45
CA LYS A 550 -24.74 4.83 -37.36
C LYS A 550 -26.13 4.27 -37.13
N ALA A 551 -27.11 5.16 -36.98
CA ALA A 551 -28.49 4.80 -36.69
C ALA A 551 -29.21 4.18 -37.92
N ASP A 552 -28.77 3.00 -38.35
CA ASP A 552 -29.34 2.22 -39.45
C ASP A 552 -30.67 1.59 -39.02
N GLY A 553 -31.72 2.42 -38.99
CA GLY A 553 -33.06 2.04 -38.57
C GLY A 553 -33.71 0.98 -39.45
N SER A 554 -33.55 -0.30 -39.08
CA SER A 554 -34.28 -1.41 -39.69
C SER A 554 -34.59 -2.55 -38.70
N THR A 555 -35.68 -2.38 -37.94
CA THR A 555 -36.28 -3.48 -37.17
C THR A 555 -36.73 -4.59 -38.12
N SER A 556 -36.03 -5.72 -38.13
CA SER A 556 -36.39 -6.88 -38.97
C SER A 556 -36.35 -8.18 -38.16
N ASN A 557 -37.51 -8.54 -37.59
CA ASN A 557 -37.74 -9.90 -37.13
C ASN A 557 -37.74 -10.83 -38.34
N ASN A 558 -36.82 -11.79 -38.41
CA ASN A 558 -37.03 -12.98 -39.23
C ASN A 558 -36.31 -14.20 -38.65
N THR A 559 -37.08 -15.15 -38.17
CA THR A 559 -36.62 -16.47 -37.73
C THR A 559 -36.29 -17.36 -38.94
N SER A 560 -35.50 -18.41 -38.68
CA SER A 560 -35.04 -19.44 -39.63
C SER A 560 -33.87 -19.08 -40.58
N SER A 561 -32.66 -19.47 -40.16
CA SER A 561 -31.55 -19.82 -41.03
C SER A 561 -30.78 -20.97 -40.38
N ARG A 562 -30.33 -21.95 -41.15
CA ARG A 562 -29.68 -23.17 -40.63
C ARG A 562 -28.21 -22.91 -40.30
N THR A 563 -27.65 -23.77 -39.45
CA THR A 563 -26.24 -23.82 -39.04
C THR A 563 -25.28 -23.54 -40.19
N ARG A 564 -24.57 -22.40 -40.10
CA ARG A 564 -23.41 -22.04 -40.93
C ARG A 564 -22.28 -21.63 -40.00
N ALA A 565 -21.04 -21.99 -40.32
CA ALA A 565 -19.90 -21.75 -39.43
C ALA A 565 -19.72 -20.25 -39.11
N MET A 566 -19.28 -19.93 -37.89
CA MET A 566 -19.12 -18.54 -37.44
C MET A 566 -18.16 -17.78 -38.37
N SER A 567 -18.70 -16.78 -39.06
CA SER A 567 -17.96 -15.79 -39.84
C SER A 567 -17.37 -14.72 -38.92
N LEU A 568 -16.23 -14.13 -39.32
CA LEU A 568 -15.65 -12.97 -38.64
C LEU A 568 -16.66 -11.80 -38.54
N SER A 569 -17.52 -11.64 -39.56
CA SER A 569 -18.61 -10.65 -39.57
C SER A 569 -19.77 -10.95 -38.60
N THR A 570 -19.86 -12.18 -38.08
CA THR A 570 -20.81 -12.55 -37.01
C THR A 570 -20.20 -12.30 -35.63
N LEU A 571 -18.89 -12.51 -35.49
CA LEU A 571 -18.13 -12.27 -34.26
C LEU A 571 -18.29 -10.81 -33.79
N GLY A 572 -18.07 -9.86 -34.69
CA GLY A 572 -18.22 -8.42 -34.46
C GLY A 572 -19.67 -7.91 -34.26
N ARG A 573 -20.65 -8.79 -34.06
CA ARG A 573 -22.03 -8.41 -33.71
C ARG A 573 -22.46 -8.87 -32.31
N ASN A 574 -21.88 -9.97 -31.80
CA ASN A 574 -22.14 -10.47 -30.43
C ASN A 574 -21.16 -9.88 -29.39
N VAL A 575 -20.00 -9.43 -29.86
CA VAL A 575 -18.93 -8.79 -29.06
C VAL A 575 -19.18 -7.28 -28.87
N LYS A 576 -20.10 -6.67 -29.63
CA LYS A 576 -20.49 -5.27 -29.44
C LYS A 576 -21.00 -4.99 -28.03
N GLY A 577 -20.57 -3.84 -27.51
CA GLY A 577 -20.92 -3.32 -26.18
C GLY A 577 -19.69 -2.79 -25.45
N HIS A 578 -19.88 -1.73 -24.67
CA HIS A 578 -18.84 -1.07 -23.87
C HIS A 578 -19.39 -0.70 -22.49
N GLY A 579 -18.51 -0.34 -21.56
CA GLY A 579 -18.90 0.12 -20.23
C GLY A 579 -19.37 -1.00 -19.29
N TYR A 580 -20.15 -0.63 -18.27
CA TYR A 580 -20.56 -1.55 -17.20
C TYR A 580 -21.69 -2.51 -17.64
N VAL A 581 -21.78 -3.67 -16.99
CA VAL A 581 -22.75 -4.74 -17.32
C VAL A 581 -23.65 -5.01 -16.10
N TRP A 582 -24.95 -4.79 -16.26
CA TRP A 582 -25.97 -5.08 -15.26
C TRP A 582 -26.64 -6.44 -15.54
N PRO A 583 -27.15 -7.14 -14.50
CA PRO A 583 -27.98 -8.35 -14.69
C PRO A 583 -29.31 -8.08 -15.40
N SER A 584 -29.84 -6.85 -15.32
CA SER A 584 -31.07 -6.41 -16.01
C SER A 584 -31.13 -4.90 -16.14
N ASP A 585 -31.94 -4.39 -17.08
CA ASP A 585 -32.17 -2.94 -17.24
C ASP A 585 -32.86 -2.31 -16.02
N GLU A 586 -33.64 -3.08 -15.26
CA GLU A 586 -34.21 -2.64 -13.98
C GLU A 586 -33.15 -2.45 -12.88
N ALA A 587 -32.05 -3.22 -12.92
CA ALA A 587 -30.90 -3.00 -12.04
C ALA A 587 -30.12 -1.75 -12.50
N LYS A 588 -29.91 -1.59 -13.81
CA LYS A 588 -29.32 -0.38 -14.41
C LYS A 588 -30.08 0.89 -14.01
N ALA A 589 -31.40 0.92 -14.23
CA ALA A 589 -32.22 2.09 -13.91
C ALA A 589 -32.20 2.43 -12.41
N ARG A 590 -32.20 1.44 -11.51
CA ARG A 590 -32.08 1.67 -10.07
C ARG A 590 -30.72 2.24 -9.67
N GLU A 591 -29.63 1.65 -10.14
CA GLU A 591 -28.28 2.07 -9.76
C GLU A 591 -27.93 3.46 -10.31
N LEU A 592 -28.35 3.77 -11.55
CA LEU A 592 -28.20 5.10 -12.14
C LEU A 592 -29.02 6.15 -11.39
N ALA A 593 -30.29 5.86 -11.06
CA ALA A 593 -31.14 6.78 -10.29
C ALA A 593 -30.59 7.03 -8.87
N ALA A 594 -30.12 5.99 -8.18
CA ALA A 594 -29.52 6.11 -6.84
C ALA A 594 -28.15 6.80 -6.86
N SER A 595 -27.35 6.63 -7.92
CA SER A 595 -26.05 7.28 -8.06
C SER A 595 -26.09 8.69 -8.65
N ALA A 596 -27.23 9.12 -9.22
CA ALA A 596 -27.34 10.35 -10.01
C ALA A 596 -26.70 11.58 -9.35
N ALA A 597 -27.05 11.85 -8.09
CA ALA A 597 -26.57 13.04 -7.38
C ALA A 597 -25.07 13.00 -7.07
N ARG A 598 -24.48 11.83 -6.72
CA ARG A 598 -23.02 11.71 -6.53
C ARG A 598 -22.25 11.81 -7.84
N ILE A 599 -22.80 11.31 -8.95
CA ILE A 599 -22.20 11.42 -10.29
C ILE A 599 -22.19 12.89 -10.74
N GLU A 600 -23.32 13.58 -10.62
CA GLU A 600 -23.45 15.00 -11.02
C GLU A 600 -22.54 15.93 -10.19
N GLY A 601 -22.42 15.66 -8.88
CA GLY A 601 -21.43 16.32 -8.03
C GLY A 601 -19.98 16.05 -8.48
N TRP A 602 -19.66 14.83 -8.93
CA TRP A 602 -18.32 14.46 -9.38
C TRP A 602 -17.92 15.08 -10.73
N ARG A 603 -18.85 15.16 -11.70
CA ARG A 603 -18.63 15.65 -13.09
C ARG A 603 -18.06 17.07 -13.18
N ASN A 604 -18.23 17.88 -12.14
CA ASN A 604 -17.74 19.26 -12.10
C ASN A 604 -16.40 19.42 -11.34
N THR A 605 -15.81 18.31 -10.86
CA THR A 605 -14.61 18.34 -10.01
C THR A 605 -13.30 18.23 -10.77
N ARG A 606 -12.21 18.67 -10.13
CA ARG A 606 -10.84 18.51 -10.64
C ARG A 606 -10.50 17.06 -11.00
N SER A 607 -11.03 16.09 -10.25
CA SER A 607 -10.72 14.66 -10.43
C SER A 607 -11.34 14.05 -11.69
N TYR A 608 -12.54 14.51 -12.09
CA TYR A 608 -13.22 14.13 -13.33
C TYR A 608 -12.44 14.62 -14.55
N TYR A 609 -12.05 15.90 -14.58
CA TYR A 609 -11.24 16.45 -15.67
C TYR A 609 -9.85 15.81 -15.75
N ALA A 610 -9.23 15.49 -14.60
CA ALA A 610 -7.96 14.76 -14.56
C ALA A 610 -8.09 13.34 -15.13
N PHE A 611 -9.19 12.63 -14.85
CA PHE A 611 -9.46 11.30 -15.38
C PHE A 611 -9.68 11.31 -16.90
N ILE A 612 -10.43 12.26 -17.44
CA ILE A 612 -10.60 12.43 -18.90
C ILE A 612 -9.26 12.75 -19.57
N SER A 613 -8.45 13.61 -18.96
CA SER A 613 -7.11 13.94 -19.48
C SER A 613 -6.19 12.71 -19.50
N ASP A 614 -6.21 11.88 -18.46
CA ASP A 614 -5.52 10.59 -18.43
C ASP A 614 -6.00 9.67 -19.56
N LEU A 615 -7.31 9.49 -19.69
CA LEU A 615 -7.93 8.61 -20.68
C LEU A 615 -7.57 9.04 -22.12
N ALA A 616 -7.65 10.33 -22.41
CA ALA A 616 -7.22 10.94 -23.68
C ALA A 616 -5.70 10.92 -23.91
N ASN A 617 -4.88 10.58 -22.91
CA ASN A 617 -3.45 10.35 -23.06
C ASN A 617 -3.13 8.86 -23.31
N HIS A 618 -3.88 7.93 -22.72
CA HIS A 618 -3.75 6.50 -22.99
C HIS A 618 -4.17 6.12 -24.42
N THR A 619 -5.15 6.82 -24.99
CA THR A 619 -5.73 6.54 -26.31
C THR A 619 -5.02 7.25 -27.47
N LYS A 620 -3.97 8.03 -27.17
CA LYS A 620 -3.03 8.52 -28.19
C LYS A 620 -2.16 7.37 -28.68
N ALA A 621 -2.63 6.73 -29.75
CA ALA A 621 -1.83 5.81 -30.56
C ALA A 621 -0.44 6.42 -30.88
N PRO A 622 0.61 5.59 -31.05
CA PRO A 622 1.95 6.09 -31.36
C PRO A 622 1.91 7.03 -32.58
N PRO A 623 2.73 8.11 -32.59
CA PRO A 623 2.68 9.11 -33.65
C PRO A 623 2.85 8.44 -35.01
N SER A 624 1.96 8.80 -35.93
CA SER A 624 1.79 8.10 -37.21
C SER A 624 3.12 7.91 -37.95
N PRO A 625 3.32 6.75 -38.62
CA PRO A 625 4.54 6.50 -39.37
C PRO A 625 4.72 7.60 -40.41
N LYS A 626 5.86 8.30 -40.34
CA LYS A 626 6.19 9.34 -41.31
C LYS A 626 6.46 8.64 -42.65
N SER A 627 5.68 9.02 -43.66
CA SER A 627 5.58 8.42 -45.01
C SER A 627 4.83 7.09 -45.10
N SER A 628 3.91 7.03 -46.08
CA SER A 628 3.20 5.85 -46.62
C SER A 628 2.93 4.67 -45.67
N ALA A 629 1.88 4.78 -44.86
CA ALA A 629 1.18 3.59 -44.36
C ALA A 629 0.57 2.82 -45.54
N THR A 630 0.72 1.50 -45.56
CA THR A 630 0.21 0.62 -46.61
C THR A 630 -1.25 0.22 -46.37
N MET A 631 -1.90 -0.35 -47.39
CA MET A 631 -3.24 -0.95 -47.20
C MET A 631 -3.23 -2.12 -46.19
N ALA A 632 -2.09 -2.80 -46.03
CA ALA A 632 -1.91 -3.83 -45.02
C ALA A 632 -1.87 -3.22 -43.60
N ASP A 633 -1.20 -2.07 -43.39
CA ASP A 633 -1.20 -1.38 -42.09
C ASP A 633 -2.63 -0.95 -41.67
N MET A 634 -3.47 -0.53 -42.64
CA MET A 634 -4.86 -0.18 -42.36
C MET A 634 -5.71 -1.42 -42.00
N LEU A 635 -5.49 -2.56 -42.66
CA LEU A 635 -6.15 -3.83 -42.34
C LEU A 635 -5.61 -4.50 -41.06
N ALA A 636 -4.39 -4.18 -40.66
CA ALA A 636 -3.78 -4.59 -39.39
C ALA A 636 -4.20 -3.70 -38.20
N THR A 637 -5.13 -2.76 -38.39
CA THR A 637 -5.70 -1.96 -37.30
C THR A 637 -6.49 -2.88 -36.36
N LYS A 638 -5.88 -3.22 -35.21
CA LYS A 638 -6.45 -4.06 -34.16
C LYS A 638 -7.88 -3.63 -33.84
N GLN A 639 -8.87 -4.52 -34.01
CA GLN A 639 -10.24 -4.19 -33.67
C GLN A 639 -10.33 -3.86 -32.17
N TYR A 640 -11.16 -2.87 -31.85
CA TYR A 640 -11.40 -2.45 -30.47
C TYR A 640 -12.15 -3.54 -29.68
N LEU A 641 -11.82 -3.65 -28.41
CA LEU A 641 -12.45 -4.57 -27.48
C LEU A 641 -12.43 -3.94 -26.09
N ASP A 642 -13.61 -3.65 -25.52
CA ASP A 642 -13.68 -3.30 -24.12
C ASP A 642 -13.53 -4.59 -23.29
N ILE A 643 -12.30 -4.87 -22.85
CA ILE A 643 -11.97 -6.07 -22.06
C ILE A 643 -12.79 -6.09 -20.76
N TYR A 644 -13.03 -4.94 -20.13
CA TYR A 644 -13.86 -4.86 -18.93
C TYR A 644 -15.30 -5.31 -19.21
N HIS A 645 -15.92 -4.76 -20.26
CA HIS A 645 -17.27 -5.16 -20.66
C HIS A 645 -17.34 -6.65 -20.99
N SER A 646 -16.35 -7.14 -21.74
CA SER A 646 -16.23 -8.54 -22.18
C SER A 646 -16.13 -9.51 -20.99
N LEU A 647 -15.25 -9.23 -20.03
CA LEU A 647 -15.12 -10.01 -18.79
C LEU A 647 -16.38 -9.90 -17.92
N SER A 648 -17.00 -8.72 -17.84
CA SER A 648 -18.22 -8.54 -17.04
C SER A 648 -19.43 -9.26 -17.65
N LYS A 649 -19.53 -9.40 -18.98
CA LYS A 649 -20.52 -10.30 -19.61
C LYS A 649 -20.32 -11.76 -19.18
N LEU A 650 -19.07 -12.25 -19.15
CA LEU A 650 -18.74 -13.62 -18.69
C LEU A 650 -18.97 -13.84 -17.18
N ARG A 651 -18.88 -12.80 -16.35
CA ARG A 651 -19.10 -12.86 -14.89
C ARG A 651 -20.59 -12.74 -14.50
N THR A 652 -21.32 -11.84 -15.17
CA THR A 652 -22.63 -11.36 -14.70
C THR A 652 -23.81 -11.94 -15.47
N LEU A 653 -23.64 -12.33 -16.74
CA LEU A 653 -24.75 -12.72 -17.63
C LEU A 653 -24.80 -14.23 -17.88
N ARG A 654 -26.02 -14.76 -18.02
CA ARG A 654 -26.26 -16.11 -18.56
C ARG A 654 -26.23 -16.08 -20.09
N LEU A 655 -25.03 -16.06 -20.65
CA LEU A 655 -24.79 -16.08 -22.09
C LEU A 655 -25.12 -17.44 -22.71
N SER A 656 -25.55 -17.46 -23.97
CA SER A 656 -25.54 -18.68 -24.77
C SER A 656 -24.10 -19.09 -25.13
N SER A 657 -23.90 -20.37 -25.47
CA SER A 657 -22.56 -20.87 -25.86
C SER A 657 -21.99 -20.10 -27.06
N ALA A 658 -22.83 -19.73 -28.04
CA ALA A 658 -22.39 -18.95 -29.20
C ALA A 658 -21.90 -17.54 -28.84
N GLU A 659 -22.49 -16.90 -27.82
CA GLU A 659 -22.06 -15.58 -27.33
C GLU A 659 -20.79 -15.67 -26.49
N ALA A 660 -20.73 -16.64 -25.56
CA ALA A 660 -19.53 -16.87 -24.75
C ALA A 660 -18.33 -17.22 -25.65
N GLY A 661 -18.51 -18.12 -26.62
CA GLY A 661 -17.52 -18.49 -27.62
C GLY A 661 -17.02 -17.29 -28.43
N ALA A 662 -17.89 -16.36 -28.80
CA ALA A 662 -17.50 -15.15 -29.50
C ALA A 662 -16.61 -14.22 -28.64
N ILE A 663 -16.90 -14.09 -27.34
CA ILE A 663 -16.08 -13.31 -26.41
C ILE A 663 -14.69 -13.96 -26.25
N TYR A 664 -14.59 -15.27 -26.07
CA TYR A 664 -13.30 -15.96 -25.94
C TYR A 664 -12.41 -15.80 -27.18
N LEU A 665 -13.00 -15.87 -28.39
CA LEU A 665 -12.28 -15.65 -29.66
C LEU A 665 -11.84 -14.18 -29.84
N ALA A 666 -12.63 -13.21 -29.35
CA ALA A 666 -12.22 -11.81 -29.33
C ALA A 666 -11.09 -11.54 -28.34
N LEU A 667 -11.14 -12.14 -27.13
CA LEU A 667 -10.07 -12.05 -26.14
C LEU A 667 -8.77 -12.67 -26.64
N GLU A 668 -8.81 -13.83 -27.33
CA GLU A 668 -7.60 -14.44 -27.91
C GLU A 668 -6.96 -13.54 -28.98
N SER A 669 -7.74 -13.04 -29.93
CA SER A 669 -7.22 -12.20 -31.02
C SER A 669 -6.73 -10.83 -30.53
N TYR A 670 -7.38 -10.25 -29.51
CA TYR A 670 -6.95 -9.01 -28.89
C TYR A 670 -5.71 -9.17 -27.99
N CYS A 671 -5.66 -10.20 -27.15
CA CYS A 671 -4.55 -10.40 -26.20
C CYS A 671 -3.36 -11.12 -26.88
N SER A 672 -2.73 -10.38 -27.79
CA SER A 672 -1.56 -10.79 -28.59
C SER A 672 -0.30 -9.99 -28.28
N ASP A 673 -0.42 -8.82 -27.64
CA ASP A 673 0.72 -7.95 -27.26
C ASP A 673 0.85 -7.77 -25.74
N TYR A 674 2.07 -7.43 -25.29
CA TYR A 674 2.44 -7.28 -23.88
C TYR A 674 1.55 -6.26 -23.11
N GLN A 675 1.12 -5.16 -23.72
CA GLN A 675 0.25 -4.19 -23.03
C GLN A 675 -1.19 -4.71 -22.94
N SER A 676 -1.70 -5.38 -23.97
CA SER A 676 -3.04 -6.00 -23.94
C SER A 676 -3.16 -7.19 -22.97
N ILE A 677 -2.06 -7.92 -22.74
CA ILE A 677 -2.01 -8.96 -21.69
C ILE A 677 -1.97 -8.29 -20.31
N LEU A 678 -1.19 -7.23 -20.12
CA LEU A 678 -1.21 -6.43 -18.89
C LEU A 678 -2.60 -5.87 -18.58
N GLU A 679 -3.32 -5.32 -19.55
CA GLU A 679 -4.68 -4.80 -19.40
C GLU A 679 -5.66 -5.90 -18.95
N LEU A 680 -5.59 -7.09 -19.57
CA LEU A 680 -6.37 -8.25 -19.14
C LEU A 680 -6.08 -8.64 -17.68
N LEU A 681 -4.80 -8.65 -17.29
CA LEU A 681 -4.36 -9.01 -15.93
C LEU A 681 -4.77 -7.97 -14.88
N GLU A 682 -4.76 -6.67 -15.22
CA GLU A 682 -5.26 -5.59 -14.34
C GLU A 682 -6.75 -5.76 -14.01
N LEU A 683 -7.52 -6.28 -14.97
CA LEU A 683 -8.95 -6.53 -14.84
C LEU A 683 -9.30 -7.94 -14.32
N THR A 684 -8.31 -8.77 -14.02
CA THR A 684 -8.46 -10.14 -13.47
C THR A 684 -7.59 -10.36 -12.23
N PRO A 685 -7.73 -9.55 -11.16
CA PRO A 685 -6.86 -9.62 -9.97
C PRO A 685 -6.88 -11.00 -9.29
N MET A 686 -5.70 -11.41 -8.80
CA MET A 686 -5.49 -12.73 -8.18
C MET A 686 -6.30 -12.96 -6.89
N SER A 687 -6.71 -11.88 -6.23
CA SER A 687 -7.46 -11.88 -4.95
C SER A 687 -8.98 -11.99 -5.11
N GLU A 688 -9.49 -11.98 -6.34
CA GLU A 688 -10.90 -12.25 -6.65
C GLU A 688 -11.05 -13.66 -7.23
N ALA A 689 -11.08 -13.77 -8.56
CA ALA A 689 -11.18 -15.02 -9.30
C ALA A 689 -10.02 -15.22 -10.31
N GLY A 690 -9.09 -14.26 -10.41
CA GLY A 690 -8.01 -14.32 -11.39
C GLY A 690 -8.52 -14.57 -12.82
N LEU A 691 -7.81 -15.45 -13.53
CA LEU A 691 -8.16 -15.90 -14.87
C LEU A 691 -9.25 -17.00 -14.91
N PHE A 692 -9.90 -17.37 -13.79
CA PHE A 692 -10.91 -18.45 -13.75
C PHE A 692 -11.99 -18.30 -14.83
N HIS A 693 -12.57 -17.11 -14.96
CA HIS A 693 -13.60 -16.79 -15.95
C HIS A 693 -13.10 -16.86 -17.41
N VAL A 694 -11.78 -16.76 -17.64
CA VAL A 694 -11.16 -17.01 -18.95
C VAL A 694 -10.97 -18.52 -19.16
N ALA A 695 -10.50 -19.22 -18.13
CA ALA A 695 -10.23 -20.66 -18.14
C ALA A 695 -11.50 -21.53 -18.28
N LEU A 696 -12.69 -21.02 -17.92
CA LEU A 696 -13.97 -21.70 -18.22
C LEU A 696 -14.11 -22.08 -19.70
N GLY A 697 -13.55 -21.27 -20.63
CA GLY A 697 -13.59 -21.54 -22.06
C GLY A 697 -12.81 -22.79 -22.53
N LEU A 698 -11.93 -23.36 -21.68
CA LEU A 698 -11.26 -24.66 -21.93
C LEU A 698 -12.23 -25.84 -22.00
N TRP A 699 -13.45 -25.66 -21.49
CA TRP A 699 -14.51 -26.67 -21.44
C TRP A 699 -15.73 -26.29 -22.31
N HIS A 700 -15.56 -25.31 -23.21
CA HIS A 700 -16.56 -24.91 -24.19
C HIS A 700 -16.84 -26.02 -25.23
N GLU A 701 -18.06 -26.09 -25.77
CA GLU A 701 -18.48 -27.14 -26.74
C GLU A 701 -17.71 -27.08 -28.07
N ASP A 702 -17.53 -25.88 -28.63
CA ASP A 702 -16.77 -25.65 -29.87
C ASP A 702 -15.26 -25.84 -29.61
N ALA A 703 -14.64 -26.79 -30.33
CA ALA A 703 -13.21 -27.08 -30.24
C ALA A 703 -12.33 -25.86 -30.54
N ARG A 704 -12.76 -24.97 -31.45
CA ARG A 704 -12.03 -23.76 -31.83
C ARG A 704 -11.93 -22.77 -30.67
N VAL A 705 -12.95 -22.72 -29.81
CA VAL A 705 -12.95 -21.89 -28.60
C VAL A 705 -11.99 -22.46 -27.56
N ARG A 706 -11.97 -23.79 -27.35
CA ARG A 706 -11.00 -24.43 -26.45
C ARG A 706 -9.56 -24.20 -26.90
N GLU A 707 -9.30 -24.32 -28.20
CA GLU A 707 -7.99 -24.10 -28.84
C GLU A 707 -7.53 -22.63 -28.75
N ALA A 708 -8.45 -21.68 -28.93
CA ALA A 708 -8.20 -20.25 -28.75
C ALA A 708 -7.89 -19.91 -27.29
N VAL A 709 -8.69 -20.38 -26.32
CA VAL A 709 -8.45 -20.15 -24.88
C VAL A 709 -7.16 -20.83 -24.41
N THR A 710 -6.84 -22.02 -24.92
CA THR A 710 -5.53 -22.67 -24.69
C THR A 710 -4.39 -21.78 -25.20
N THR A 711 -4.49 -21.25 -26.42
CA THR A 711 -3.44 -20.39 -26.99
C THR A 711 -3.35 -19.03 -26.30
N LEU A 712 -4.44 -18.49 -25.79
CA LEU A 712 -4.46 -17.29 -24.94
C LEU A 712 -3.75 -17.56 -23.60
N LEU A 713 -4.10 -18.63 -22.89
CA LEU A 713 -3.45 -18.99 -21.62
C LEU A 713 -1.96 -19.32 -21.79
N ASP A 714 -1.57 -19.90 -22.92
CA ASP A 714 -0.17 -20.13 -23.30
C ASP A 714 0.60 -18.80 -23.49
N ARG A 715 0.03 -17.80 -24.21
CA ARG A 715 0.61 -16.45 -24.28
C ARG A 715 0.73 -15.77 -22.91
N ILE A 716 -0.28 -15.91 -22.06
CA ILE A 716 -0.29 -15.34 -20.71
C ILE A 716 0.75 -16.06 -19.83
N ARG A 717 0.90 -17.38 -19.93
CA ARG A 717 1.95 -18.15 -19.23
C ARG A 717 3.36 -17.65 -19.59
N ASN A 718 3.56 -17.29 -20.85
CA ASN A 718 4.85 -16.81 -21.36
C ASN A 718 5.08 -15.30 -21.11
N HIS A 719 4.12 -14.61 -20.47
CA HIS A 719 4.22 -13.20 -20.08
C HIS A 719 4.79 -13.06 -18.65
N PRO A 720 5.73 -12.13 -18.37
CA PRO A 720 6.40 -12.02 -17.06
C PRO A 720 5.48 -11.93 -15.84
N ALA A 721 4.39 -11.16 -15.93
CA ALA A 721 3.37 -11.15 -14.87
C ALA A 721 2.38 -12.33 -14.98
N GLY A 722 2.12 -12.80 -16.20
CA GLY A 722 1.05 -13.76 -16.47
C GLY A 722 1.39 -15.20 -16.04
N ARG A 723 2.68 -15.56 -15.99
CA ARG A 723 3.15 -16.85 -15.45
C ARG A 723 2.61 -17.16 -14.05
N LEU A 724 2.57 -16.14 -13.18
CA LEU A 724 2.07 -16.24 -11.81
C LEU A 724 0.53 -16.37 -11.77
N PHE A 725 -0.19 -15.71 -12.67
CA PHE A 725 -1.65 -15.81 -12.75
C PHE A 725 -2.09 -17.18 -13.31
N VAL A 726 -1.40 -17.69 -14.33
CA VAL A 726 -1.64 -19.05 -14.86
C VAL A 726 -1.32 -20.11 -13.80
N ALA A 727 -0.25 -19.96 -13.03
CA ALA A 727 0.06 -20.88 -11.93
C ALA A 727 -1.07 -21.00 -10.87
N ARG A 728 -1.90 -19.95 -10.68
CA ARG A 728 -2.98 -19.91 -9.69
C ARG A 728 -4.39 -20.26 -10.22
N ILE A 729 -4.58 -20.69 -11.47
CA ILE A 729 -5.94 -20.98 -12.01
C ILE A 729 -6.64 -22.22 -11.41
N GLY A 730 -5.93 -23.01 -10.59
CA GLY A 730 -6.48 -24.18 -9.89
C GLY A 730 -6.43 -25.47 -10.73
N GLY A 731 -6.44 -26.61 -10.03
CA GLY A 731 -6.17 -27.93 -10.63
C GLY A 731 -7.10 -28.31 -11.80
N TRP A 732 -8.40 -27.99 -11.70
CA TRP A 732 -9.38 -28.27 -12.76
C TRP A 732 -9.10 -27.50 -14.06
N ALA A 733 -8.74 -26.22 -13.96
CA ALA A 733 -8.38 -25.39 -15.11
C ALA A 733 -7.01 -25.79 -15.67
N ASN A 734 -6.03 -26.10 -14.81
CA ASN A 734 -4.73 -26.62 -15.21
C ASN A 734 -4.84 -27.95 -15.98
N ALA A 735 -5.71 -28.86 -15.56
CA ALA A 735 -5.98 -30.12 -16.28
C ALA A 735 -6.63 -29.85 -17.66
N GLY A 736 -7.58 -28.91 -17.75
CA GLY A 736 -8.16 -28.49 -19.02
C GLY A 736 -7.13 -27.86 -19.98
N PHE A 737 -6.21 -27.06 -19.43
CA PHE A 737 -5.16 -26.38 -20.19
C PHE A 737 -4.08 -27.36 -20.68
N ALA A 738 -3.65 -28.29 -19.82
CA ALA A 738 -2.72 -29.35 -20.19
C ALA A 738 -3.28 -30.25 -21.30
N ARG A 739 -4.56 -30.64 -21.21
CA ARG A 739 -5.27 -31.37 -22.27
C ARG A 739 -5.30 -30.55 -23.58
N GLY A 740 -5.64 -29.27 -23.51
CA GLY A 740 -5.64 -28.40 -24.69
C GLY A 740 -4.26 -28.27 -25.36
N LEU A 741 -3.19 -28.23 -24.57
CA LEU A 741 -1.82 -28.18 -25.07
C LEU A 741 -1.42 -29.50 -25.75
N GLN A 742 -1.80 -30.65 -25.17
CA GLN A 742 -1.60 -31.97 -25.79
C GLN A 742 -2.41 -32.14 -27.09
N GLU A 743 -3.68 -31.69 -27.12
CA GLU A 743 -4.52 -31.67 -28.34
C GLU A 743 -3.88 -30.81 -29.44
N LYS A 744 -3.24 -29.68 -29.08
CA LYS A 744 -2.51 -28.79 -29.99
C LYS A 744 -1.20 -29.42 -30.51
N GLU A 745 -0.39 -30.02 -29.64
CA GLU A 745 0.82 -30.73 -30.04
C GLU A 745 0.55 -31.93 -30.95
N ALA A 746 -0.48 -32.72 -30.66
CA ALA A 746 -0.85 -33.88 -31.46
C ALA A 746 -1.24 -33.47 -32.89
N ARG A 747 -1.96 -32.35 -33.05
CA ARG A 747 -2.30 -31.76 -34.36
C ARG A 747 -1.08 -31.25 -35.12
N VAL A 748 -0.10 -30.65 -34.45
CA VAL A 748 1.15 -30.21 -35.10
C VAL A 748 1.95 -31.42 -35.59
N LYS A 749 1.99 -32.51 -34.81
CA LYS A 749 2.64 -33.77 -35.18
C LYS A 749 1.93 -34.41 -36.39
N SER A 750 0.60 -34.57 -36.36
CA SER A 750 -0.13 -35.15 -37.50
C SER A 750 -0.05 -34.30 -38.77
N ALA A 751 -0.08 -32.96 -38.66
CA ALA A 751 0.09 -32.06 -39.82
C ALA A 751 1.50 -32.11 -40.44
N HIS A 752 2.50 -32.58 -39.69
CA HIS A 752 3.85 -32.86 -40.19
C HIS A 752 3.91 -34.23 -40.90
N GLU A 753 3.22 -35.24 -40.35
CA GLU A 753 3.11 -36.59 -40.92
C GLU A 753 2.28 -36.61 -42.23
N ASP A 754 1.21 -35.82 -42.33
CA ASP A 754 0.37 -35.68 -43.53
C ASP A 754 1.03 -34.89 -44.68
N GLY A 755 2.26 -34.37 -44.49
CA GLY A 755 3.06 -33.73 -45.54
C GLY A 755 2.52 -32.40 -46.08
N THR A 756 1.51 -31.81 -45.44
CA THR A 756 0.91 -30.53 -45.86
C THR A 756 1.85 -29.35 -45.58
N ASN A 757 2.70 -29.02 -46.55
CA ASN A 757 3.71 -27.97 -46.48
C ASN A 757 3.10 -26.54 -46.45
N LEU A 758 2.55 -26.16 -45.29
CA LEU A 758 2.27 -24.77 -44.94
C LEU A 758 3.60 -24.08 -44.59
N GLY A 759 4.13 -23.31 -45.55
CA GLY A 759 5.47 -22.72 -45.50
C GLY A 759 5.72 -21.70 -44.38
N PHE A 760 5.95 -22.20 -43.17
CA PHE A 760 6.65 -21.49 -42.09
C PHE A 760 8.04 -22.10 -41.95
N ALA A 761 9.08 -21.27 -42.03
CA ALA A 761 10.43 -21.69 -41.72
C ALA A 761 10.53 -21.99 -40.22
N TYR A 762 10.54 -23.27 -39.85
CA TYR A 762 10.72 -23.72 -38.48
C TYR A 762 12.19 -24.01 -38.21
N GLU A 763 12.71 -23.42 -37.15
CA GLU A 763 13.99 -23.77 -36.55
C GLU A 763 13.77 -25.04 -35.71
N MET A 764 14.49 -26.12 -36.03
CA MET A 764 14.38 -27.41 -35.35
C MET A 764 15.64 -27.69 -34.53
N THR A 765 15.48 -27.76 -33.20
CA THR A 765 16.54 -28.23 -32.31
C THR A 765 16.58 -29.76 -32.30
N PHE A 766 17.68 -30.33 -32.79
CA PHE A 766 17.95 -31.76 -32.74
C PHE A 766 18.90 -32.10 -31.58
N ASP A 767 18.75 -33.30 -31.03
CA ASP A 767 19.73 -33.84 -30.08
C ASP A 767 21.09 -34.02 -30.78
N LYS A 768 22.17 -33.70 -30.08
CA LYS A 768 23.53 -33.64 -30.63
C LYS A 768 23.97 -34.97 -31.26
N ALA A 769 23.57 -36.09 -30.67
CA ALA A 769 23.84 -37.43 -31.20
C ALA A 769 23.16 -37.71 -32.55
N VAL A 770 22.07 -37.02 -32.88
CA VAL A 770 21.38 -37.14 -34.19
C VAL A 770 22.13 -36.34 -35.26
N CYS A 771 22.59 -35.13 -34.93
CA CYS A 771 23.40 -34.29 -35.82
C CYS A 771 24.75 -34.93 -36.20
N GLU A 772 25.34 -35.74 -35.32
CA GLU A 772 26.59 -36.46 -35.58
C GLU A 772 26.39 -37.73 -36.44
N SER A 773 25.16 -38.09 -36.80
CA SER A 773 24.88 -39.25 -37.65
C SER A 773 25.24 -39.00 -39.13
N LYS A 774 25.78 -40.05 -39.79
CA LYS A 774 26.28 -39.97 -41.18
C LYS A 774 25.25 -39.44 -42.19
N GLN A 775 23.96 -39.68 -41.96
CA GLN A 775 22.90 -39.33 -42.88
C GLN A 775 22.69 -37.81 -42.97
N PHE A 776 22.81 -37.08 -41.85
CA PHE A 776 22.77 -35.61 -41.85
C PHE A 776 24.06 -35.00 -42.40
N GLN A 777 25.22 -35.61 -42.13
CA GLN A 777 26.48 -35.20 -42.75
C GLN A 777 26.45 -35.31 -44.29
N GLU A 778 25.82 -36.37 -44.82
CA GLU A 778 25.68 -36.55 -46.27
C GLU A 778 24.71 -35.54 -46.91
N LEU A 779 23.63 -35.16 -46.23
CA LEU A 779 22.72 -34.08 -46.66
C LEU A 779 23.39 -32.70 -46.62
N ALA A 780 24.19 -32.41 -45.58
CA ALA A 780 24.97 -31.18 -45.49
C ALA A 780 26.02 -31.08 -46.61
N LEU A 781 26.67 -32.20 -46.97
CA LEU A 781 27.62 -32.28 -48.08
C LEU A 781 26.99 -32.08 -49.47
N ARG A 782 25.68 -32.33 -49.61
CA ARG A 782 24.92 -32.02 -50.83
C ARG A 782 24.43 -30.57 -50.89
N GLY A 783 24.47 -29.85 -49.76
CA GLY A 783 23.93 -28.50 -49.62
C GLY A 783 22.42 -28.45 -49.37
N ASP A 784 21.78 -29.60 -49.12
CA ASP A 784 20.33 -29.70 -48.86
C ASP A 784 19.96 -29.16 -47.46
N ILE A 785 20.92 -29.12 -46.53
CA ILE A 785 20.79 -28.53 -45.19
C ILE A 785 22.03 -27.71 -44.81
N HIS A 786 21.87 -26.77 -43.88
CA HIS A 786 22.96 -26.03 -43.24
C HIS A 786 23.01 -26.39 -41.75
N ILE A 787 24.21 -26.64 -41.22
CA ILE A 787 24.44 -26.97 -39.81
C ILE A 787 25.27 -25.83 -39.22
N ASP A 788 24.67 -25.04 -38.33
CA ASP A 788 25.45 -24.10 -37.51
C ASP A 788 26.14 -24.87 -36.37
N ILE A 789 27.35 -24.43 -36.02
CA ILE A 789 28.23 -25.03 -35.02
C ILE A 789 28.68 -23.95 -34.01
N GLN A 790 28.11 -22.74 -34.05
CA GLN A 790 28.28 -21.77 -32.97
C GLN A 790 27.52 -22.25 -31.71
N PRO A 791 28.15 -22.21 -30.52
CA PRO A 791 27.45 -22.54 -29.28
C PRO A 791 26.43 -21.45 -28.94
N GLU A 792 25.22 -21.85 -28.54
CA GLU A 792 24.20 -20.90 -28.09
C GLU A 792 24.70 -20.05 -26.90
N PRO A 793 24.30 -18.76 -26.82
CA PRO A 793 24.55 -17.94 -25.64
C PRO A 793 23.65 -18.40 -24.49
N MET A 794 24.14 -19.36 -23.69
CA MET A 794 23.35 -20.07 -22.67
C MET A 794 22.60 -19.14 -21.69
N PRO A 795 21.28 -19.35 -21.50
CA PRO A 795 20.53 -18.78 -20.39
C PRO A 795 21.08 -19.29 -19.03
N TRP A 796 21.27 -18.37 -18.09
CA TRP A 796 22.00 -18.58 -16.82
C TRP A 796 21.24 -19.40 -15.75
N ILE A 797 20.07 -19.96 -16.08
CA ILE A 797 19.11 -20.50 -15.12
C ILE A 797 19.49 -21.91 -14.61
N TRP A 798 20.24 -22.70 -15.40
CA TRP A 798 20.62 -24.08 -15.05
C TRP A 798 22.03 -24.20 -14.45
N ARG A 799 22.26 -23.57 -13.29
CA ARG A 799 23.40 -23.89 -12.42
C ARG A 799 22.99 -23.97 -10.94
N ARG A 800 22.30 -25.05 -10.59
CA ARG A 800 22.25 -25.59 -9.22
C ARG A 800 22.35 -27.11 -9.36
N GLY A 801 23.46 -27.69 -8.91
CA GLY A 801 23.81 -29.08 -9.21
C GLY A 801 23.02 -30.07 -8.37
N VAL A 802 22.66 -31.20 -8.98
CA VAL A 802 22.35 -32.47 -8.32
C VAL A 802 23.13 -33.52 -9.10
N GLU A 803 24.22 -34.01 -8.50
CA GLU A 803 25.00 -35.15 -8.98
C GLU A 803 25.23 -36.07 -7.78
N ASP A 804 24.19 -36.84 -7.44
CA ASP A 804 24.40 -38.16 -6.83
C ASP A 804 24.87 -39.10 -7.96
N ASP A 805 26.00 -39.80 -7.77
CA ASP A 805 26.28 -41.01 -8.52
C ASP A 805 26.95 -42.06 -7.62
N VAL A 806 26.62 -43.33 -7.82
CA VAL A 806 26.85 -44.42 -6.86
C VAL A 806 27.76 -45.47 -7.47
N SER A 807 28.92 -45.74 -6.86
CA SER A 807 29.69 -46.97 -7.15
C SER A 807 30.60 -47.44 -6.01
N SER A 808 30.28 -48.65 -5.51
CA SER A 808 31.21 -49.70 -5.03
C SER A 808 32.28 -49.39 -3.96
N SER A 809 31.93 -49.68 -2.70
CA SER A 809 32.65 -50.59 -1.78
C SER A 809 34.20 -50.54 -1.61
N THR A 810 34.68 -50.41 -0.37
CA THR A 810 35.24 -51.52 0.47
C THR A 810 35.90 -51.04 1.79
N TRP A 811 35.68 -51.80 2.88
CA TRP A 811 36.39 -51.84 4.19
C TRP A 811 36.90 -50.56 4.92
N SER A 812 36.21 -50.26 6.03
CA SER A 812 36.71 -50.29 7.43
C SER A 812 37.74 -49.24 7.94
N PRO A 813 37.77 -48.96 9.28
CA PRO A 813 38.33 -47.71 9.82
C PRO A 813 39.74 -47.83 10.41
N THR A 814 40.44 -46.70 10.59
CA THR A 814 41.64 -46.59 11.45
C THR A 814 41.78 -45.21 12.12
N THR A 815 41.41 -45.17 13.40
CA THR A 815 42.22 -44.66 14.52
C THR A 815 42.96 -43.32 14.42
N SER A 816 42.33 -42.28 14.97
CA SER A 816 42.88 -41.16 15.78
C SER A 816 44.38 -40.78 15.74
N SER A 817 44.65 -39.50 15.48
CA SER A 817 45.51 -38.61 16.30
C SER A 817 45.28 -37.14 15.88
N GLY A 818 45.36 -36.11 16.72
CA GLY A 818 45.77 -36.10 18.13
C GLY A 818 46.97 -35.17 18.38
N ALA A 819 46.81 -33.86 18.21
CA ALA A 819 47.88 -32.87 18.43
C ALA A 819 47.34 -31.60 19.10
N THR A 820 47.69 -31.40 20.38
CA THR A 820 47.28 -30.24 21.18
C THR A 820 48.43 -29.24 21.29
N ALA A 821 48.16 -27.94 21.08
CA ALA A 821 49.13 -26.87 21.30
C ALA A 821 48.51 -25.74 22.13
N THR A 822 48.94 -25.66 23.39
CA THR A 822 48.40 -24.85 24.49
C THR A 822 48.40 -23.33 24.24
N SER A 823 47.34 -22.69 24.74
CA SER A 823 47.07 -21.25 24.86
C SER A 823 48.19 -20.32 25.34
N SER A 824 48.14 -19.07 24.89
CA SER A 824 48.50 -17.89 25.69
C SER A 824 47.62 -16.68 25.30
N ALA A 825 46.97 -16.03 26.27
CA ALA A 825 46.11 -14.87 26.03
C ALA A 825 46.84 -13.54 26.26
N SER A 826 46.47 -12.51 25.49
CA SER A 826 46.86 -11.11 25.71
C SER A 826 45.70 -10.20 25.34
N SER A 827 45.17 -9.46 26.31
CA SER A 827 44.01 -8.58 26.15
C SER A 827 44.40 -7.10 26.16
N THR A 828 44.04 -6.36 25.11
CA THR A 828 43.93 -4.90 25.13
C THR A 828 42.68 -4.47 24.37
N SER A 829 41.81 -3.75 25.06
CA SER A 829 40.51 -3.26 24.57
C SER A 829 40.63 -1.97 23.75
N SER A 830 39.79 -1.83 22.72
CA SER A 830 39.01 -0.60 22.45
C SER A 830 37.98 -0.84 21.34
N ASP A 831 36.71 -0.79 21.72
CA ASP A 831 35.53 -0.28 21.01
C ASP A 831 35.32 -0.59 19.51
N ILE A 832 34.32 -1.44 19.25
CA ILE A 832 33.51 -1.44 18.02
C ILE A 832 32.06 -1.24 18.44
N SER A 833 31.46 -0.10 18.07
CA SER A 833 30.05 0.20 18.36
C SER A 833 29.13 -0.43 17.30
N VAL A 834 28.60 -1.61 17.58
CA VAL A 834 27.50 -2.22 16.81
C VAL A 834 26.18 -1.60 17.26
N THR A 835 25.35 -1.12 16.33
CA THR A 835 24.00 -0.61 16.62
C THR A 835 23.09 -1.75 17.07
N ALA A 836 22.50 -1.64 18.25
CA ALA A 836 21.75 -2.71 18.88
C ALA A 836 20.41 -3.01 18.18
N THR A 837 20.15 -4.30 17.96
CA THR A 837 18.80 -4.86 17.78
C THR A 837 17.97 -4.58 19.04
N SER A 838 16.87 -3.83 18.89
CA SER A 838 15.95 -3.60 20.01
C SER A 838 15.14 -4.87 20.30
N LEU A 839 15.37 -5.47 21.46
CA LEU A 839 14.63 -6.63 21.96
C LEU A 839 13.10 -6.44 21.88
N PRO A 840 12.32 -7.49 21.54
CA PRO A 840 10.86 -7.44 21.56
C PRO A 840 10.28 -7.03 22.90
N VAL A 841 9.14 -6.34 22.88
CA VAL A 841 8.46 -5.83 24.07
C VAL A 841 6.99 -6.25 24.05
N PRO A 842 6.43 -6.78 25.15
CA PRO A 842 5.00 -7.06 25.22
C PRO A 842 4.16 -5.78 25.13
N PHE A 843 2.98 -5.89 24.51
CA PHE A 843 2.04 -4.77 24.31
C PHE A 843 2.63 -3.64 23.44
N ASP A 844 3.44 -4.02 22.44
CA ASP A 844 3.99 -3.11 21.42
C ASP A 844 2.96 -2.66 20.36
N SER A 845 1.86 -3.41 20.22
CA SER A 845 0.65 -2.99 19.51
C SER A 845 -0.15 -1.96 20.32
N SER A 846 -0.95 -1.14 19.64
CA SER A 846 -1.80 -0.13 20.29
C SER A 846 -2.77 -0.76 21.30
N MET A 847 -2.51 -0.57 22.60
CA MET A 847 -3.38 -1.02 23.68
C MET A 847 -4.82 -0.52 23.47
N GLY A 848 -5.78 -1.44 23.41
CA GLY A 848 -7.16 -1.12 23.04
C GLY A 848 -7.89 -0.27 24.08
N ASN A 849 -8.72 0.67 23.64
CA ASN A 849 -9.40 1.67 24.47
C ASN A 849 -10.49 1.12 25.44
N ASN A 850 -10.62 -0.20 25.62
CA ASN A 850 -11.71 -0.82 26.38
C ASN A 850 -11.28 -1.15 27.83
N PHE A 851 -11.00 -0.10 28.61
CA PHE A 851 -10.78 -0.20 30.06
C PHE A 851 -11.91 0.54 30.80
N THR A 852 -12.34 -0.01 31.94
CA THR A 852 -13.35 0.58 32.82
C THR A 852 -12.85 1.80 33.59
N SER A 853 -11.53 1.98 33.68
CA SER A 853 -10.88 3.07 34.40
C SER A 853 -9.58 3.54 33.72
N GLY A 854 -9.10 4.72 34.10
CA GLY A 854 -7.80 5.23 33.66
C GLY A 854 -6.59 4.65 34.42
N SER A 855 -6.80 3.93 35.53
CA SER A 855 -5.70 3.36 36.32
C SER A 855 -5.06 2.15 35.64
N CYS A 856 -5.86 1.31 34.97
CA CYS A 856 -5.33 0.11 34.32
C CYS A 856 -4.33 0.41 33.17
N PRO A 857 -4.63 1.29 32.19
CA PRO A 857 -3.64 1.65 31.16
C PRO A 857 -2.42 2.40 31.73
N ALA A 858 -2.57 3.12 32.86
CA ALA A 858 -1.44 3.71 33.57
C ALA A 858 -0.55 2.64 34.24
N PHE A 859 -1.13 1.56 34.78
CA PHE A 859 -0.36 0.42 35.29
C PHE A 859 0.38 -0.31 34.16
N PHE A 860 -0.27 -0.55 33.01
CA PHE A 860 0.36 -1.17 31.84
C PHE A 860 1.58 -0.38 31.33
N THR A 861 1.44 0.93 31.11
CA THR A 861 2.59 1.77 30.72
C THR A 861 3.70 1.77 31.77
N THR A 862 3.36 1.64 33.06
CA THR A 862 4.31 1.59 34.17
C THR A 862 5.14 0.29 34.18
N PHE A 863 4.51 -0.89 34.10
CA PHE A 863 5.27 -2.15 34.14
C PHE A 863 6.00 -2.43 32.82
N VAL A 864 5.41 -2.09 31.67
CA VAL A 864 6.05 -2.27 30.34
C VAL A 864 7.23 -1.32 30.13
N SER A 865 7.32 -0.20 30.86
CA SER A 865 8.51 0.68 30.87
C SER A 865 9.57 0.31 31.90
N ASN A 866 9.29 -0.60 32.85
CA ASN A 866 10.23 -1.00 33.88
C ASN A 866 11.45 -1.74 33.29
N ALA A 867 12.66 -1.24 33.58
CA ALA A 867 13.90 -1.79 33.03
C ALA A 867 14.15 -3.25 33.47
N THR A 868 13.80 -3.61 34.70
CA THR A 868 13.93 -4.99 35.21
C THR A 868 12.98 -5.92 34.46
N PHE A 869 11.73 -5.52 34.27
CA PHE A 869 10.74 -6.28 33.48
C PHE A 869 11.22 -6.51 32.04
N ARG A 870 11.80 -5.48 31.39
CA ARG A 870 12.39 -5.61 30.05
C ARG A 870 13.59 -6.57 30.02
N SER A 871 14.45 -6.54 31.05
CA SER A 871 15.60 -7.45 31.16
C SER A 871 15.22 -8.93 31.37
N CYS A 872 13.94 -9.21 31.66
CA CYS A 872 13.41 -10.56 31.84
C CYS A 872 12.84 -11.21 30.57
N SER A 873 12.82 -10.47 29.43
CA SER A 873 12.35 -10.91 28.10
C SER A 873 11.17 -11.91 28.13
N PRO A 874 9.98 -11.51 28.63
CA PRO A 874 8.93 -12.46 28.99
C PRO A 874 8.20 -13.04 27.77
N VAL A 875 8.77 -14.14 27.24
CA VAL A 875 8.20 -14.91 26.12
C VAL A 875 6.73 -15.27 26.34
N SER A 876 6.34 -15.58 27.58
CA SER A 876 4.93 -15.80 27.98
C SER A 876 3.98 -14.65 27.63
N LEU A 877 4.44 -13.41 27.69
CA LEU A 877 3.67 -12.22 27.29
C LEU A 877 3.88 -11.87 25.82
N LEU A 878 5.07 -12.12 25.26
CA LEU A 878 5.39 -11.89 23.85
C LEU A 878 4.50 -12.76 22.93
N LEU A 879 4.34 -14.05 23.25
CA LEU A 879 3.56 -15.07 22.53
C LEU A 879 2.11 -14.68 22.19
N GLN A 880 1.50 -13.75 22.92
CA GLN A 880 0.15 -13.25 22.62
C GLN A 880 0.12 -11.76 22.24
N ASN A 881 1.09 -10.97 22.70
CA ASN A 881 0.94 -9.51 22.78
C ASN A 881 2.10 -8.73 22.13
N SER A 882 3.02 -9.37 21.38
CA SER A 882 4.15 -8.68 20.75
C SER A 882 4.24 -8.92 19.24
N VAL A 883 3.94 -7.87 18.48
CA VAL A 883 4.11 -7.80 17.02
C VAL A 883 5.59 -7.85 16.64
N SER A 884 6.50 -7.32 17.46
CA SER A 884 7.94 -7.45 17.24
C SER A 884 8.42 -8.91 17.39
N PHE A 885 7.87 -9.67 18.36
CA PHE A 885 8.12 -11.11 18.47
C PHE A 885 7.53 -11.90 17.29
N PHE A 886 6.27 -11.67 16.92
CA PHE A 886 5.62 -12.31 15.75
C PHE A 886 6.30 -12.02 14.39
N ASN A 887 7.13 -10.97 14.31
CA ASN A 887 7.98 -10.72 13.15
C ASN A 887 9.33 -11.46 13.25
N ALA A 888 9.87 -11.65 14.44
CA ALA A 888 11.11 -12.40 14.69
C ALA A 888 10.94 -13.91 14.52
N GLU A 889 9.79 -14.48 14.90
CA GLU A 889 9.42 -15.89 14.69
C GLU A 889 9.58 -16.37 13.24
N ARG A 890 9.52 -15.44 12.27
CA ARG A 890 9.71 -15.71 10.83
C ARG A 890 11.17 -15.92 10.42
N SER A 891 12.12 -15.85 11.35
CA SER A 891 13.55 -15.93 11.10
C SER A 891 14.26 -16.62 12.26
N ASP A 892 14.45 -17.94 12.13
CA ASP A 892 15.11 -18.83 13.10
C ASP A 892 16.32 -18.20 13.81
N ALA A 893 17.27 -17.63 13.07
CA ALA A 893 18.47 -17.00 13.65
C ALA A 893 18.17 -15.82 14.60
N VAL A 894 17.11 -15.05 14.33
CA VAL A 894 16.69 -13.91 15.16
C VAL A 894 15.85 -14.38 16.35
N LEU A 895 14.98 -15.38 16.13
CA LEU A 895 14.26 -16.03 17.22
C LEU A 895 15.23 -16.69 18.21
N SER A 896 16.26 -17.38 17.72
CA SER A 896 17.32 -17.98 18.53
C SER A 896 18.15 -16.93 19.29
N GLU A 897 18.46 -15.78 18.70
CA GLU A 897 19.09 -14.64 19.41
C GLU A 897 18.22 -14.13 20.58
N ILE A 898 16.91 -13.97 20.35
CA ILE A 898 15.95 -13.54 21.38
C ILE A 898 15.80 -14.61 22.48
N LEU A 899 15.79 -15.89 22.12
CA LEU A 899 15.72 -17.00 23.08
C LEU A 899 17.03 -17.15 23.89
N ASP A 900 18.21 -17.01 23.28
CA ASP A 900 19.49 -17.00 24.02
C ASP A 900 19.52 -15.84 25.04
N ILE A 901 18.98 -14.66 24.70
CA ILE A 901 18.84 -13.53 25.64
C ILE A 901 17.80 -13.82 26.73
N ALA A 902 16.63 -14.35 26.38
CA ALA A 902 15.57 -14.67 27.34
C ALA A 902 16.00 -15.76 28.33
N CYS A 903 16.65 -16.82 27.86
CA CYS A 903 17.15 -17.92 28.69
C CYS A 903 18.36 -17.53 29.54
N ALA A 904 19.04 -16.41 29.23
CA ALA A 904 20.05 -15.81 30.08
C ALA A 904 19.46 -14.93 31.20
N SER A 905 18.18 -14.56 31.15
CA SER A 905 17.54 -13.76 32.20
C SER A 905 17.49 -14.51 33.54
N PRO A 906 17.86 -13.87 34.68
CA PRO A 906 17.93 -14.54 35.97
C PRO A 906 16.53 -14.83 36.53
N LEU A 907 16.08 -16.08 36.39
CA LEU A 907 14.76 -16.55 36.83
C LEU A 907 14.45 -16.21 38.31
N SER A 908 15.47 -16.21 39.18
CA SER A 908 15.37 -15.85 40.61
C SER A 908 15.03 -14.38 40.89
N VAL A 909 15.20 -13.49 39.90
CA VAL A 909 14.76 -12.09 39.94
C VAL A 909 13.46 -11.93 39.15
N CYS A 910 13.38 -12.59 37.99
CA CYS A 910 12.29 -12.39 37.05
C CYS A 910 10.98 -13.05 37.47
N ALA A 911 10.98 -14.30 37.93
CA ALA A 911 9.72 -14.96 38.36
C ALA A 911 9.04 -14.22 39.53
N PRO A 912 9.74 -13.84 40.63
CA PRO A 912 9.12 -13.05 41.70
C PRO A 912 8.61 -11.68 41.23
N LEU A 913 9.28 -11.04 40.26
CA LEU A 913 8.80 -9.79 39.67
C LEU A 913 7.47 -10.02 38.93
N MET A 914 7.39 -11.04 38.07
CA MET A 914 6.16 -11.34 37.31
C MET A 914 4.99 -11.72 38.24
N THR A 915 5.23 -12.49 39.30
CA THR A 915 4.23 -12.74 40.35
C THR A 915 3.74 -11.44 40.98
N SER A 916 4.66 -10.57 41.43
CA SER A 916 4.29 -9.30 42.07
C SER A 916 3.51 -8.35 41.15
N LEU A 917 3.71 -8.46 39.82
CA LEU A 917 2.95 -7.71 38.83
C LEU A 917 1.57 -8.34 38.55
N ALA A 918 1.44 -9.67 38.62
CA ALA A 918 0.15 -10.35 38.53
C ALA A 918 -0.74 -10.03 39.75
N ASP A 919 -0.14 -9.96 40.95
CA ASP A 919 -0.82 -9.54 42.18
C ASP A 919 -1.32 -8.09 42.05
N GLN A 920 -0.43 -7.15 41.71
CA GLN A 920 -0.77 -5.73 41.51
C GLN A 920 -1.81 -5.52 40.39
N LEU A 921 -1.86 -6.37 39.37
CA LEU A 921 -2.87 -6.29 38.32
C LEU A 921 -4.28 -6.60 38.86
N MET A 922 -4.40 -7.48 39.85
CA MET A 922 -5.68 -7.79 40.49
C MET A 922 -6.18 -6.70 41.46
N ASP A 923 -5.31 -5.77 41.89
CA ASP A 923 -5.69 -4.67 42.79
C ASP A 923 -6.62 -3.64 42.13
N ASP A 924 -7.60 -3.16 42.91
CA ASP A 924 -8.57 -2.14 42.48
C ASP A 924 -7.94 -0.76 42.22
N SER A 925 -6.72 -0.51 42.71
CA SER A 925 -5.93 0.68 42.37
C SER A 925 -5.32 0.63 40.97
N HIS A 926 -5.33 -0.52 40.31
CA HIS A 926 -4.74 -0.74 38.99
C HIS A 926 -5.79 -1.27 38.00
N CYS A 927 -5.93 -2.59 37.87
CA CYS A 927 -6.78 -3.27 36.88
C CYS A 927 -7.85 -4.20 37.51
N GLY A 928 -8.01 -4.26 38.83
CA GLY A 928 -8.90 -5.21 39.51
C GLY A 928 -10.35 -5.19 39.01
N ALA A 929 -10.88 -4.00 38.66
CA ALA A 929 -12.20 -3.86 38.05
C ALA A 929 -12.28 -4.46 36.63
N ASP A 930 -11.25 -4.25 35.80
CA ASP A 930 -11.16 -4.82 34.45
C ASP A 930 -10.93 -6.34 34.47
N PHE A 931 -10.11 -6.81 35.40
CA PHE A 931 -9.85 -8.24 35.64
C PHE A 931 -11.14 -8.98 36.03
N ARG A 932 -11.91 -8.45 36.99
CA ARG A 932 -13.24 -9.00 37.37
C ARG A 932 -14.28 -8.87 36.26
N SER A 933 -14.17 -7.83 35.42
CA SER A 933 -14.98 -7.68 34.19
C SER A 933 -14.54 -8.62 33.06
N ARG A 934 -13.51 -9.45 33.27
CA ARG A 934 -12.92 -10.39 32.30
C ARG A 934 -12.45 -9.72 31.00
N GLN A 935 -11.97 -8.48 31.08
CA GLN A 935 -11.45 -7.73 29.94
C GLN A 935 -10.27 -8.49 29.30
N PRO A 936 -10.32 -8.89 28.00
CA PRO A 936 -9.39 -9.86 27.43
C PRO A 936 -7.91 -9.50 27.60
N LEU A 937 -7.53 -8.25 27.32
CA LEU A 937 -6.13 -7.81 27.42
C LEU A 937 -5.57 -7.91 28.85
N VAL A 938 -6.42 -7.72 29.86
CA VAL A 938 -6.05 -7.80 31.29
C VAL A 938 -5.93 -9.26 31.73
N LEU A 939 -6.80 -10.15 31.22
CA LEU A 939 -6.64 -11.60 31.41
C LEU A 939 -5.41 -12.16 30.69
N GLN A 940 -5.10 -11.70 29.47
CA GLN A 940 -3.91 -12.11 28.72
C GLN A 940 -2.62 -11.66 29.41
N ALA A 941 -2.61 -10.44 29.98
CA ALA A 941 -1.50 -9.97 30.80
C ALA A 941 -1.36 -10.80 32.09
N TYR A 942 -2.44 -11.06 32.82
CA TYR A 942 -2.41 -11.90 34.02
C TYR A 942 -1.89 -13.31 33.72
N ASN A 943 -2.49 -14.01 32.74
CA ASN A 943 -2.07 -15.35 32.34
C ASN A 943 -0.60 -15.39 31.92
N GLY A 944 -0.12 -14.43 31.13
CA GLY A 944 1.29 -14.38 30.71
C GLY A 944 2.27 -13.99 31.83
N LEU A 945 1.85 -13.24 32.84
CA LEU A 945 2.66 -12.97 34.04
C LEU A 945 2.78 -14.23 34.91
N VAL A 946 1.66 -14.92 35.19
CA VAL A 946 1.64 -16.14 36.02
C VAL A 946 2.34 -17.32 35.32
N ALA A 947 2.14 -17.48 34.01
CA ALA A 947 2.77 -18.53 33.20
C ALA A 947 4.21 -18.23 32.78
N TYR A 948 4.85 -17.18 33.31
CA TYR A 948 6.24 -16.82 32.96
C TYR A 948 7.22 -17.98 33.20
N GLU A 949 7.22 -18.61 34.38
CA GLU A 949 8.16 -19.68 34.70
C GLU A 949 7.97 -20.98 33.88
N PRO A 950 6.75 -21.56 33.74
CA PRO A 950 6.57 -22.75 32.90
C PRO A 950 6.96 -22.50 31.43
N ILE A 951 6.60 -21.34 30.88
CA ILE A 951 6.91 -21.01 29.47
C ILE A 951 8.40 -20.75 29.30
N PHE A 952 9.04 -19.99 30.20
CA PHE A 952 10.50 -19.81 30.22
C PHE A 952 11.21 -21.17 30.16
N LYS A 953 10.83 -22.12 31.03
CA LYS A 953 11.46 -23.44 31.05
C LYS A 953 11.20 -24.24 29.77
N ALA A 954 9.99 -24.19 29.22
CA ALA A 954 9.65 -24.89 27.98
C ALA A 954 10.33 -24.30 26.73
N THR A 955 10.32 -22.97 26.55
CA THR A 955 10.97 -22.34 25.39
C THR A 955 12.49 -22.37 25.47
N CYS A 956 13.06 -22.53 26.67
CA CYS A 956 14.49 -22.71 26.88
C CYS A 956 14.98 -24.17 26.73
N LEU A 957 14.10 -25.13 26.42
CA LEU A 957 14.53 -26.48 26.02
C LEU A 957 15.30 -26.42 24.70
N LYS A 958 16.44 -27.13 24.65
CA LYS A 958 17.20 -27.43 23.43
C LYS A 958 17.20 -28.94 23.22
N ASP A 959 17.17 -29.42 21.99
CA ASP A 959 17.19 -30.87 21.73
C ASP A 959 18.52 -31.50 22.20
N GLY A 960 18.46 -32.80 22.53
CA GLY A 960 19.60 -33.56 23.04
C GLY A 960 20.52 -34.15 21.97
N THR A 961 20.18 -34.02 20.68
CA THR A 961 21.07 -34.37 19.57
C THR A 961 22.11 -33.26 19.32
N GLU A 962 23.06 -33.45 18.40
CA GLU A 962 24.21 -32.54 18.26
C GLU A 962 23.87 -31.14 17.68
N ASN A 963 22.61 -30.88 17.33
CA ASN A 963 22.10 -29.58 16.88
C ASN A 963 21.66 -28.72 18.08
N LYS A 964 22.24 -27.53 18.25
CA LYS A 964 22.01 -26.64 19.41
C LYS A 964 20.72 -25.80 19.34
N ASN A 965 19.71 -26.28 18.62
CA ASN A 965 18.47 -25.54 18.39
C ASN A 965 17.54 -25.60 19.59
N TYR A 966 16.66 -24.60 19.69
CA TYR A 966 15.60 -24.56 20.68
C TYR A 966 14.38 -25.36 20.23
N CYS A 967 13.85 -26.22 21.08
CA CYS A 967 12.63 -27.02 20.84
C CYS A 967 11.42 -26.17 20.43
N TYR A 968 11.35 -24.91 20.86
CA TYR A 968 10.31 -23.96 20.44
C TYR A 968 10.61 -23.33 19.07
N ALA A 969 11.88 -23.05 18.76
CA ALA A 969 12.27 -22.47 17.47
C ALA A 969 12.04 -23.46 16.32
N ASP A 970 12.41 -24.73 16.51
CA ASP A 970 12.13 -25.78 15.52
C ASP A 970 10.61 -25.95 15.33
N ALA A 971 9.83 -26.01 16.43
CA ALA A 971 8.38 -26.19 16.39
C ALA A 971 7.60 -25.05 15.70
N ILE A 972 8.07 -23.79 15.76
CA ILE A 972 7.41 -22.66 15.09
C ILE A 972 7.94 -22.39 13.67
N THR A 973 9.19 -22.79 13.37
CA THR A 973 9.75 -22.69 12.02
C THR A 973 9.40 -23.88 11.13
N ASN A 974 8.84 -24.96 11.70
CA ASN A 974 8.34 -26.13 10.97
C ASN A 974 7.08 -25.82 10.13
N THR A 975 7.33 -25.31 8.92
CA THR A 975 6.32 -25.07 7.88
C THR A 975 5.61 -26.34 7.36
N SER A 976 6.06 -27.55 7.74
CA SER A 976 5.42 -28.81 7.32
C SER A 976 4.33 -29.26 8.30
N ASN A 977 4.50 -29.02 9.60
CA ASN A 977 3.48 -29.28 10.62
C ASN A 977 3.30 -28.10 11.59
N PRO A 978 2.44 -27.11 11.28
CA PRO A 978 2.20 -25.96 12.15
C PRO A 978 1.46 -26.31 13.46
N ALA A 979 1.06 -27.56 13.69
CA ALA A 979 0.45 -27.97 14.95
C ALA A 979 1.45 -28.04 16.12
N GLU A 980 2.75 -28.20 15.83
CA GLU A 980 3.82 -28.39 16.83
C GLU A 980 3.96 -27.22 17.81
N VAL A 981 3.53 -26.02 17.44
CA VAL A 981 3.57 -24.83 18.32
C VAL A 981 2.39 -24.75 19.29
N TYR A 982 1.24 -25.37 18.99
CA TYR A 982 0.03 -25.23 19.83
C TYR A 982 0.18 -25.70 21.29
N PRO A 983 0.93 -26.77 21.62
CA PRO A 983 1.19 -27.15 23.00
C PRO A 983 1.74 -26.00 23.88
N TYR A 984 2.62 -25.14 23.36
CA TYR A 984 3.16 -24.00 24.13
C TYR A 984 2.09 -22.96 24.51
N TYR A 985 1.03 -22.83 23.72
CA TYR A 985 -0.11 -21.95 24.03
C TYR A 985 -1.03 -22.50 25.13
N THR A 986 -0.96 -23.81 25.44
CA THR A 986 -1.74 -24.38 26.54
C THR A 986 -1.33 -23.82 27.89
N ALA A 987 -0.06 -23.44 28.06
CA ALA A 987 0.43 -22.76 29.25
C ALA A 987 -0.17 -21.36 29.48
N LEU A 988 -0.75 -20.76 28.44
CA LEU A 988 -1.42 -19.46 28.51
C LEU A 988 -2.94 -19.57 28.74
N GLY A 989 -3.47 -20.77 28.92
CA GLY A 989 -4.90 -21.04 29.12
C GLY A 989 -5.70 -21.19 27.82
N LEU A 990 -5.03 -21.42 26.68
CA LEU A 990 -5.68 -21.72 25.40
C LEU A 990 -5.71 -23.25 25.19
N PRO A 991 -6.88 -23.90 25.06
CA PRO A 991 -6.94 -25.35 24.88
C PRO A 991 -6.32 -25.79 23.55
N LEU A 992 -5.73 -26.99 23.53
CA LEU A 992 -5.25 -27.62 22.29
C LEU A 992 -6.43 -27.80 21.30
N PRO A 993 -6.32 -27.40 20.02
CA PRO A 993 -7.37 -27.66 19.05
C PRO A 993 -7.56 -29.17 18.81
N ALA A 994 -8.81 -29.64 18.73
CA ALA A 994 -9.15 -31.04 18.46
C ALA A 994 -8.80 -31.53 17.02
N THR A 995 -8.11 -30.70 16.23
CA THR A 995 -7.54 -31.03 14.91
C THR A 995 -6.05 -30.72 14.84
N ALA A 996 -5.39 -30.50 15.99
CA ALA A 996 -3.95 -30.35 16.08
C ALA A 996 -3.30 -31.72 16.34
N ASP A 997 -2.46 -32.14 15.41
CA ASP A 997 -1.70 -33.40 15.44
C ASP A 997 -0.20 -33.06 15.46
N PRO A 998 0.37 -32.70 16.64
CA PRO A 998 1.77 -32.29 16.75
C PRO A 998 2.70 -33.51 16.79
N THR A 999 3.82 -33.44 16.06
CA THR A 999 4.73 -34.58 15.90
C THR A 999 5.26 -35.10 17.25
N CYS A 1000 5.04 -36.40 17.49
CA CYS A 1000 5.36 -37.12 18.73
C CYS A 1000 6.87 -37.30 18.97
N ASN A 1001 7.55 -36.20 19.33
CA ASN A 1001 9.02 -36.14 19.48
C ASN A 1001 9.47 -35.89 20.94
N THR A 1002 10.80 -35.92 21.15
CA THR A 1002 11.45 -35.70 22.45
C THR A 1002 11.15 -34.32 23.03
N CYS A 1003 11.20 -33.27 22.21
CA CYS A 1003 10.88 -31.90 22.60
C CYS A 1003 9.44 -31.77 23.14
N LEU A 1004 8.45 -32.35 22.46
CA LEU A 1004 7.04 -32.33 22.86
C LEU A 1004 6.85 -33.04 24.21
N GLN A 1005 7.44 -34.22 24.40
CA GLN A 1005 7.38 -34.95 25.66
C GLN A 1005 8.04 -34.19 26.81
N GLN A 1006 9.18 -33.53 26.57
CA GLN A 1006 9.85 -32.70 27.59
C GLN A 1006 9.05 -31.44 27.94
N THR A 1007 8.49 -30.73 26.95
CA THR A 1007 7.60 -29.57 27.16
C THR A 1007 6.37 -29.95 27.98
N MET A 1008 5.69 -31.05 27.63
CA MET A 1008 4.53 -31.53 28.39
C MET A 1008 4.89 -32.10 29.77
N ARG A 1009 6.14 -32.54 29.99
CA ARG A 1009 6.64 -32.87 31.32
C ARG A 1009 6.84 -31.62 32.19
N ILE A 1010 7.40 -30.55 31.63
CA ILE A 1010 7.51 -29.26 32.34
C ILE A 1010 6.12 -28.76 32.73
N PHE A 1011 5.16 -28.76 31.79
CA PHE A 1011 3.81 -28.29 32.07
C PHE A 1011 3.06 -29.14 33.11
N ALA A 1012 3.40 -30.43 33.27
CA ALA A 1012 2.84 -31.27 34.34
C ALA A 1012 3.14 -30.72 35.74
N ASP A 1013 4.38 -30.29 35.98
CA ASP A 1013 4.84 -29.79 37.29
C ASP A 1013 4.08 -28.50 37.71
N TYR A 1014 3.61 -27.70 36.74
CA TYR A 1014 2.88 -26.44 36.99
C TYR A 1014 1.36 -26.57 36.94
N ALA A 1015 0.82 -27.57 36.23
CA ALA A 1015 -0.62 -27.80 36.13
C ALA A 1015 -1.27 -28.17 37.48
N VAL A 1016 -0.48 -28.65 38.45
CA VAL A 1016 -0.90 -28.95 39.82
C VAL A 1016 -1.35 -27.69 40.60
N ASP A 1017 -0.83 -26.51 40.24
CA ASP A 1017 -1.14 -25.24 40.90
C ASP A 1017 -2.43 -24.60 40.34
N ALA A 1018 -3.40 -24.32 41.22
CA ALA A 1018 -4.70 -23.74 40.86
C ALA A 1018 -4.61 -22.30 40.29
N ALA A 1019 -3.53 -21.57 40.57
CA ALA A 1019 -3.30 -20.24 39.99
C ALA A 1019 -2.79 -20.29 38.54
N GLN A 1020 -2.15 -21.40 38.13
CA GLN A 1020 -1.60 -21.54 36.78
C GLN A 1020 -2.72 -21.80 35.75
N PRO A 1021 -2.70 -21.14 34.57
CA PRO A 1021 -3.66 -21.43 33.49
C PRO A 1021 -3.63 -22.90 33.04
N LEU A 1022 -2.49 -23.58 33.21
CA LEU A 1022 -2.30 -25.01 32.96
C LEU A 1022 -3.28 -25.91 33.72
N SER A 1023 -3.75 -25.51 34.91
CA SER A 1023 -4.74 -26.29 35.68
C SER A 1023 -6.05 -26.54 34.91
N GLN A 1024 -6.36 -25.72 33.90
CA GLN A 1024 -7.59 -25.80 33.09
C GLN A 1024 -7.37 -26.44 31.71
N THR A 1025 -6.13 -26.47 31.21
CA THR A 1025 -5.79 -26.90 29.83
C THR A 1025 -4.93 -28.16 29.76
N TYR A 1026 -4.22 -28.52 30.82
CA TYR A 1026 -3.22 -29.58 30.75
C TYR A 1026 -3.83 -30.96 30.52
N ILE A 1027 -4.85 -31.35 31.29
CA ILE A 1027 -5.40 -32.71 31.25
C ILE A 1027 -6.01 -33.01 29.87
N SER A 1028 -6.80 -32.09 29.29
CA SER A 1028 -7.36 -32.25 27.96
C SER A 1028 -6.30 -32.28 26.85
N CYS A 1029 -5.20 -31.53 26.99
CA CYS A 1029 -4.04 -31.63 26.11
C CYS A 1029 -3.35 -33.00 26.25
N ALA A 1030 -3.13 -33.47 27.48
CA ALA A 1030 -2.47 -34.75 27.76
C ALA A 1030 -3.31 -35.96 27.32
N ASP A 1031 -4.64 -35.90 27.46
CA ASP A 1031 -5.55 -36.93 26.97
C ASP A 1031 -5.55 -37.02 25.44
N GLN A 1032 -5.51 -35.88 24.73
CA GLN A 1032 -5.40 -35.85 23.26
C GLN A 1032 -4.04 -36.41 22.81
N LEU A 1033 -2.92 -35.91 23.36
CA LEU A 1033 -1.59 -36.41 23.02
C LEU A 1033 -1.37 -37.89 23.36
N ASN A 1034 -2.04 -38.45 24.37
CA ASN A 1034 -2.01 -39.88 24.67
C ASN A 1034 -2.88 -40.73 23.72
N GLN A 1035 -3.82 -40.12 22.99
CA GLN A 1035 -4.55 -40.79 21.90
C GLN A 1035 -3.72 -40.78 20.61
N ASP A 1036 -3.11 -39.64 20.28
CA ASP A 1036 -2.37 -39.44 19.03
C ASP A 1036 -0.97 -40.08 19.06
N CYS A 1037 -0.21 -39.87 20.14
CA CYS A 1037 1.15 -40.40 20.32
C CYS A 1037 1.22 -41.75 21.07
N GLY A 1038 0.07 -42.28 21.48
CA GLY A 1038 -0.05 -43.54 22.21
C GLY A 1038 -0.02 -43.41 23.73
N THR A 1039 -0.59 -44.42 24.40
CA THR A 1039 -0.91 -44.38 25.83
C THR A 1039 0.33 -44.28 26.72
N GLY A 1040 0.43 -43.21 27.50
CA GLY A 1040 1.55 -42.97 28.41
C GLY A 1040 2.71 -42.17 27.79
N PHE A 1041 2.48 -41.53 26.64
CA PHE A 1041 3.42 -40.56 26.07
C PHE A 1041 3.60 -39.34 26.99
N VAL A 1042 2.54 -38.90 27.67
CA VAL A 1042 2.52 -37.80 28.66
C VAL A 1042 1.66 -38.15 29.89
N ASP A 1043 1.93 -37.54 31.05
CA ASP A 1043 1.31 -37.93 32.32
C ASP A 1043 -0.06 -37.24 32.55
N ALA A 1044 -1.13 -37.88 32.09
CA ALA A 1044 -2.51 -37.45 32.35
C ALA A 1044 -3.02 -37.81 33.77
N THR A 1045 -2.20 -38.40 34.66
CA THR A 1045 -2.66 -38.87 35.99
C THR A 1045 -2.54 -37.81 37.10
N ILE A 1046 -1.88 -36.69 36.81
CA ILE A 1046 -1.65 -35.61 37.78
C ILE A 1046 -2.96 -34.99 38.30
N GLN A 1047 -2.94 -34.54 39.55
CA GLN A 1047 -4.07 -33.84 40.16
C GLN A 1047 -3.98 -32.34 39.85
N ALA A 1048 -4.41 -31.96 38.65
CA ALA A 1048 -4.39 -30.57 38.19
C ALA A 1048 -5.22 -29.65 39.11
N GLY A 1049 -4.69 -28.47 39.44
CA GLY A 1049 -5.32 -27.51 40.35
C GLY A 1049 -5.52 -27.99 41.80
N SER A 1050 -4.83 -29.03 42.25
CA SER A 1050 -4.96 -29.57 43.62
C SER A 1050 -4.17 -28.82 44.70
N VAL A 1051 -3.25 -27.94 44.31
CA VAL A 1051 -2.51 -27.06 45.22
C VAL A 1051 -2.97 -25.61 45.01
N ASP A 1052 -3.48 -25.00 46.07
CA ASP A 1052 -3.79 -23.56 46.13
C ASP A 1052 -2.56 -22.80 46.69
N SER A 1053 -1.77 -22.22 45.80
CA SER A 1053 -0.56 -21.44 46.14
C SER A 1053 -0.85 -20.02 46.63
N GLY A 1054 -1.99 -19.80 47.31
CA GLY A 1054 -2.44 -18.51 47.82
C GLY A 1054 -1.48 -17.83 48.81
N MET A 1055 -0.59 -16.97 48.30
CA MET A 1055 -0.04 -15.77 48.97
C MET A 1055 0.47 -15.97 50.41
N GLY A 1056 1.46 -16.86 50.65
CA GLY A 1056 1.94 -17.17 52.00
C GLY A 1056 3.45 -17.48 52.15
N ASN A 1057 4.17 -16.62 52.88
CA ASN A 1057 5.48 -16.87 53.52
C ASN A 1057 6.64 -17.47 52.68
N LYS A 1058 7.36 -16.59 51.96
CA LYS A 1058 8.83 -16.72 51.77
C LYS A 1058 9.62 -15.45 52.18
N SER A 1059 9.16 -14.74 53.21
CA SER A 1059 9.91 -13.63 53.82
C SER A 1059 10.74 -14.13 55.01
N ALA A 1060 11.95 -14.64 54.73
CA ALA A 1060 12.81 -15.31 55.73
C ALA A 1060 14.32 -15.03 55.57
N ALA A 1061 14.70 -13.86 55.06
CA ALA A 1061 16.06 -13.34 55.13
C ALA A 1061 16.10 -11.80 55.11
N MET A 1062 17.20 -11.21 55.59
CA MET A 1062 17.55 -9.79 55.41
C MET A 1062 16.65 -8.70 56.06
N LYS A 1063 16.20 -8.89 57.31
CA LYS A 1063 15.93 -7.73 58.19
C LYS A 1063 17.27 -7.23 58.77
N GLY A 1064 17.72 -6.05 58.35
CA GLY A 1064 18.94 -5.42 58.87
C GLY A 1064 18.93 -3.90 58.73
N ALA A 1065 19.17 -3.21 59.86
CA ALA A 1065 19.47 -1.77 59.98
C ALA A 1065 18.54 -0.76 59.26
N ALA A 1066 17.55 -0.24 60.00
CA ALA A 1066 16.93 1.05 59.72
C ALA A 1066 17.07 1.99 60.93
N ALA A 1067 18.01 2.95 60.89
CA ALA A 1067 18.02 4.15 61.76
C ALA A 1067 19.11 5.19 61.41
N ARG A 1068 18.70 6.48 61.33
CA ARG A 1068 19.39 7.68 61.90
C ARG A 1068 20.55 8.39 61.15
N SER A 1069 20.23 9.28 60.22
CA SER A 1069 20.85 10.62 60.02
C SER A 1069 20.03 11.45 59.00
N LYS A 1070 19.36 12.55 59.39
CA LYS A 1070 19.81 13.97 59.42
C LYS A 1070 19.89 14.70 58.05
N GLU A 1071 18.94 15.63 57.88
CA GLU A 1071 19.06 17.00 57.30
C GLU A 1071 19.90 17.27 56.02
N MET A 1072 19.19 17.59 54.91
CA MET A 1072 19.56 18.53 53.81
C MET A 1072 20.76 18.19 52.88
N PRO A 1073 20.90 18.86 51.71
CA PRO A 1073 20.02 19.89 51.10
C PRO A 1073 19.42 19.50 49.74
N GLU A 1074 18.56 20.37 49.20
CA GLU A 1074 18.24 20.40 47.78
C GLU A 1074 19.49 20.74 46.93
N ARG A 1075 19.70 20.04 45.80
CA ARG A 1075 20.08 20.61 44.48
C ARG A 1075 20.43 19.54 43.43
N PHE A 1076 20.31 19.93 42.16
CA PHE A 1076 20.76 19.23 40.95
C PHE A 1076 20.18 17.84 40.62
N ALA A 1077 19.03 17.85 39.95
CA ALA A 1077 18.68 16.89 38.91
C ALA A 1077 17.85 17.58 37.80
N PHE A 1078 18.44 18.60 37.15
CA PHE A 1078 17.82 19.27 36.01
C PHE A 1078 17.78 18.34 34.78
N TRP A 1079 16.62 17.75 34.50
CA TRP A 1079 16.34 17.14 33.21
C TRP A 1079 16.03 18.24 32.19
N ILE A 1080 16.90 18.40 31.19
CA ILE A 1080 16.60 19.22 30.01
C ILE A 1080 15.64 18.42 29.14
N ALA A 1081 14.38 18.85 29.10
CA ALA A 1081 13.40 18.32 28.16
C ALA A 1081 13.69 18.88 26.76
N SER A 1082 14.53 18.16 26.00
CA SER A 1082 14.76 18.41 24.58
C SER A 1082 13.64 17.77 23.75
N LEU A 1083 13.01 18.55 22.88
CA LEU A 1083 11.83 18.13 22.13
C LEU A 1083 12.15 18.03 20.64
N VAL A 1084 11.90 16.86 20.05
CA VAL A 1084 12.37 16.47 18.71
C VAL A 1084 11.17 16.40 17.77
N VAL A 1085 10.93 17.45 16.99
CA VAL A 1085 9.91 17.45 15.93
C VAL A 1085 10.56 17.16 14.59
N ILE A 1086 9.97 16.26 13.81
CA ILE A 1086 10.46 15.94 12.48
C ILE A 1086 9.37 16.20 11.45
N VAL A 1087 9.77 16.82 10.35
CA VAL A 1087 8.88 17.33 9.32
C VAL A 1087 9.34 16.78 7.97
N VAL A 1088 8.40 16.41 7.10
CA VAL A 1088 8.71 16.26 5.67
C VAL A 1088 7.77 17.10 4.83
N VAL A 1089 8.36 17.88 3.93
CA VAL A 1089 7.70 18.86 3.10
C VAL A 1089 7.68 18.34 1.67
N LEU A 1090 6.51 17.97 1.18
CA LEU A 1090 6.35 17.60 -0.23
C LEU A 1090 6.09 18.87 -1.06
N MET A 1091 6.89 19.07 -2.10
CA MET A 1091 6.58 20.06 -3.14
C MET A 1091 5.61 19.42 -4.15
N VAL A 1092 4.45 20.05 -4.34
CA VAL A 1092 3.31 19.49 -5.10
C VAL A 1092 3.05 20.27 -6.39
#